data_AF-A0A2J8MMM6-F1
#
_entry.id   AF-A0A2J8MMM6-F1
#
_cell.length_a   1.000
_cell.length_b   1.000
_cell.length_c   1.000
_cell.angle_alpha   90.00
_cell.angle_beta   90.00
_cell.angle_gamma   90.00
#
_symmetry.space_group_name_H-M   'P 1'
#
loop_
_entity.id
_entity.type
_entity.pdbx_description
1 polymer ?
#
loop_
_entity_poly.entity_id
_entity_poly.type
_entity_poly.pdbx_seq_one_letter_code
_entity_poly.pdbx_strand_id
1 'polypeptide(L)'
;MLWKLFYLMHQVESENLQQLSSSLQPAQCKQQLQDPEHFTNFEKCLSSMNSSEEICLLTTFAQMAQARRTNVDEDFIKIIVLEIYEVSYVTLSTRETFSKVGRELLGTITAVHPEIISVLLDRVQETIDQVGMVSLYLFKELPLYLWQPSAFEIAVIRDWLLNYNLTVVKNKLACVILEGLNWGFAKQATLHLDQAVHAEVALMVLEAYQKYLAQKPYAGILSESMKQVSYLASIVRYGETPETSFNQWAWNLILRLKLHKNDYGIQPNCPAVPFSVTVPDMTESPTFHPLLKAVKAGMPIGCYLALSMTAVGHSIEKFCAEGIPLLGILVQSRHLRTVVHVLDKILPLFYPCQYYLLKNEQFLSHLLLFLHLDSGVPQGVTQQVTHKVAQHLTGASHGDNVKLLNSMIQAHISVSTQPNEVGPVAVLEFWVQALISQHLWYREQPILFLMDHLCKAAFQLMQEDCIQKLLYQQHKNALGYHCDRSLLSSLVSWIVAGNITPSFVEGLATPTQVWFAWTVLNMESIFEEDSQLRRVIEGELVINSAFTPDQALKKAQTQLKLPIVPSLQRLLIYRWAHQALVTPSDHPLLPLIWQKFFLLYLHRPGPQYGLPIDGCIGRRFFQSPAHINLLKEMKRRLTEVADFHHAASKALRVPAEGSEGLPESHSGTPGYLTSPELHKELVRLFNVYILWLEDENFQKGDTYIPSLPKHYDIHRLAKVMQNQQGCSLLSIDPSTRMGFRKL
;
A
#
# COMPACT_ATOMS: atom_id res chain seq x y z
N MET A 1 -24.11 28.82 -41.85
CA MET A 1 -25.49 28.30 -41.63
C MET A 1 -25.84 28.29 -40.15
N LEU A 2 -25.02 27.67 -39.28
CA LEU A 2 -25.26 27.59 -37.82
C LEU A 2 -25.42 28.97 -37.14
N TRP A 3 -24.55 29.95 -37.42
CA TRP A 3 -24.71 31.32 -36.92
C TRP A 3 -26.07 31.96 -37.24
N LYS A 4 -26.63 31.68 -38.44
CA LYS A 4 -27.95 32.19 -38.81
C LYS A 4 -29.06 31.45 -38.05
N LEU A 5 -28.97 30.13 -37.96
CA LEU A 5 -29.95 29.30 -37.24
C LEU A 5 -30.00 29.69 -35.76
N PHE A 6 -28.82 29.83 -35.14
CA PHE A 6 -28.67 30.26 -33.76
C PHE A 6 -29.29 31.64 -33.53
N TYR A 7 -28.98 32.64 -34.38
CA TYR A 7 -29.60 33.96 -34.29
C TYR A 7 -31.14 33.92 -34.46
N LEU A 8 -31.67 33.15 -35.41
CA LEU A 8 -33.12 33.03 -35.62
C LEU A 8 -33.83 32.42 -34.41
N MET A 9 -33.18 31.51 -33.69
CA MET A 9 -33.73 30.89 -32.48
C MET A 9 -33.84 31.87 -31.29
N HIS A 10 -33.23 33.05 -31.37
CA HIS A 10 -33.39 34.15 -30.40
C HIS A 10 -34.55 35.10 -30.75
N GLN A 11 -35.19 34.93 -31.90
CA GLN A 11 -36.19 35.85 -32.44
C GLN A 11 -37.58 35.18 -32.44
N VAL A 12 -38.14 34.95 -31.25
CA VAL A 12 -39.41 34.21 -31.07
C VAL A 12 -40.64 35.01 -31.52
N GLU A 13 -40.56 36.35 -31.56
CA GLU A 13 -41.70 37.24 -31.87
C GLU A 13 -41.64 37.92 -33.26
N SER A 14 -40.66 37.58 -34.12
CA SER A 14 -40.56 38.26 -35.43
C SER A 14 -41.54 37.67 -36.45
N GLU A 15 -42.62 38.40 -36.77
CA GLU A 15 -43.62 38.01 -37.77
C GLU A 15 -43.06 37.76 -39.19
N ASN A 16 -41.77 38.04 -39.45
CA ASN A 16 -41.12 37.94 -40.76
C ASN A 16 -39.84 37.08 -40.80
N LEU A 17 -39.78 35.96 -40.07
CA LEU A 17 -38.64 35.02 -40.04
C LEU A 17 -38.16 34.58 -41.45
N GLN A 18 -39.06 34.43 -42.42
CA GLN A 18 -38.70 34.02 -43.79
C GLN A 18 -37.92 35.10 -44.57
N GLN A 19 -38.25 36.39 -44.42
CA GLN A 19 -37.48 37.50 -45.04
C GLN A 19 -36.14 37.75 -44.33
N LEU A 20 -36.10 37.57 -43.01
CA LEU A 20 -34.85 37.64 -42.23
C LEU A 20 -33.88 36.53 -42.64
N SER A 21 -34.35 35.29 -42.79
CA SER A 21 -33.49 34.14 -43.13
C SER A 21 -32.78 34.27 -44.49
N SER A 22 -33.40 34.98 -45.46
CA SER A 22 -32.89 35.16 -46.82
C SER A 22 -31.93 36.35 -46.98
N SER A 23 -32.01 37.35 -46.10
CA SER A 23 -31.20 38.58 -46.17
C SER A 23 -29.99 38.61 -45.23
N LEU A 24 -30.05 37.92 -44.08
CA LEU A 24 -29.01 37.97 -43.05
C LEU A 24 -27.72 37.26 -43.47
N GLN A 25 -26.57 37.93 -43.39
CA GLN A 25 -25.25 37.29 -43.56
C GLN A 25 -24.72 36.73 -42.23
N PRO A 26 -23.98 35.60 -42.21
CA PRO A 26 -23.46 35.02 -40.96
C PRO A 26 -22.60 35.99 -40.13
N ALA A 27 -21.85 36.87 -40.80
CA ALA A 27 -21.04 37.90 -40.13
C ALA A 27 -21.89 38.95 -39.39
N GLN A 28 -23.06 39.31 -39.95
CA GLN A 28 -24.00 40.22 -39.30
C GLN A 28 -24.69 39.56 -38.10
N CYS A 29 -25.08 38.29 -38.24
CA CYS A 29 -25.61 37.50 -37.11
C CYS A 29 -24.60 37.45 -35.96
N LYS A 30 -23.33 37.16 -36.26
CA LYS A 30 -22.25 37.14 -35.27
C LYS A 30 -22.10 38.49 -34.56
N GLN A 31 -22.09 39.60 -35.32
CA GLN A 31 -21.97 40.94 -34.74
C GLN A 31 -23.15 41.29 -33.84
N GLN A 32 -24.37 40.92 -34.23
CA GLN A 32 -25.59 41.18 -33.43
C GLN A 32 -25.66 40.31 -32.17
N LEU A 33 -25.18 39.07 -32.22
CA LEU A 33 -25.10 38.18 -31.04
C LEU A 33 -24.02 38.62 -30.04
N GLN A 34 -23.04 39.41 -30.49
CA GLN A 34 -21.99 39.99 -29.65
C GLN A 34 -22.42 41.32 -29.01
N ASP A 35 -23.58 41.87 -29.38
CA ASP A 35 -24.10 43.12 -28.82
C ASP A 35 -24.60 42.89 -27.38
N PRO A 36 -24.17 43.68 -26.38
CA PRO A 36 -24.69 43.60 -25.02
C PRO A 36 -26.22 43.73 -24.92
N GLU A 37 -26.86 44.49 -25.81
CA GLU A 37 -28.33 44.60 -25.85
C GLU A 37 -29.02 43.27 -26.26
N HIS A 38 -28.29 42.39 -26.94
CA HIS A 38 -28.79 41.08 -27.35
C HIS A 38 -29.23 40.24 -26.14
N PHE A 39 -28.43 40.21 -25.08
CA PHE A 39 -28.73 39.44 -23.87
C PHE A 39 -29.99 39.93 -23.17
N THR A 40 -30.22 41.25 -23.12
CA THR A 40 -31.44 41.81 -22.53
C THR A 40 -32.68 41.43 -23.35
N ASN A 41 -32.55 41.36 -24.68
CA ASN A 41 -33.64 40.92 -25.55
C ASN A 41 -33.87 39.41 -25.43
N PHE A 42 -32.80 38.62 -25.29
CA PHE A 42 -32.90 37.19 -25.05
C PHE A 42 -33.54 36.86 -23.71
N GLU A 43 -33.19 37.57 -22.63
CA GLU A 43 -33.83 37.41 -21.32
C GLU A 43 -35.34 37.69 -21.37
N LYS A 44 -35.75 38.76 -22.08
CA LYS A 44 -37.18 39.04 -22.32
C LYS A 44 -37.85 37.91 -23.10
N CYS A 45 -37.18 37.39 -24.13
CA CYS A 45 -37.66 36.26 -24.91
C CYS A 45 -37.83 34.98 -24.07
N LEU A 46 -36.91 34.72 -23.13
CA LEU A 46 -37.03 33.58 -22.21
C LEU A 46 -38.19 33.79 -21.24
N SER A 47 -38.39 35.01 -20.74
CA SER A 47 -39.47 35.32 -19.79
C SER A 47 -40.89 35.08 -20.33
N SER A 48 -41.07 34.99 -21.65
CA SER A 48 -42.35 34.67 -22.30
C SER A 48 -42.54 33.17 -22.59
N MET A 49 -41.48 32.36 -22.49
CA MET A 49 -41.49 30.92 -22.72
C MET A 49 -41.84 30.14 -21.44
N ASN A 50 -42.25 28.88 -21.58
CA ASN A 50 -42.33 27.98 -20.42
C ASN A 50 -41.00 27.26 -20.18
N SER A 51 -40.80 26.76 -18.95
CA SER A 51 -39.53 26.16 -18.54
C SER A 51 -39.09 24.95 -19.38
N SER A 52 -40.02 24.21 -19.99
CA SER A 52 -39.70 23.07 -20.85
C SER A 52 -39.21 23.49 -22.25
N GLU A 53 -39.77 24.57 -22.80
CA GLU A 53 -39.34 25.18 -24.06
C GLU A 53 -37.94 25.77 -23.92
N GLU A 54 -37.68 26.48 -22.81
CA GLU A 54 -36.37 27.04 -22.51
C GLU A 54 -35.30 25.94 -22.36
N ILE A 55 -35.61 24.85 -21.67
CA ILE A 55 -34.69 23.70 -21.55
C ILE A 55 -34.39 23.11 -22.93
N CYS A 56 -35.40 22.95 -23.79
CA CYS A 56 -35.23 22.44 -25.15
C CYS A 56 -34.33 23.37 -25.98
N LEU A 57 -34.52 24.69 -25.85
CA LEU A 57 -33.72 25.70 -26.53
C LEU A 57 -32.25 25.66 -26.09
N LEU A 58 -31.98 25.73 -24.77
CA LEU A 58 -30.63 25.66 -24.22
C LEU A 58 -29.94 24.33 -24.56
N THR A 59 -30.68 23.22 -24.55
CA THR A 59 -30.17 21.91 -24.97
C THR A 59 -29.78 21.92 -26.44
N THR A 60 -30.59 22.55 -27.29
CA THR A 60 -30.29 22.70 -28.73
C THR A 60 -29.01 23.53 -28.92
N PHE A 61 -28.85 24.65 -28.21
CA PHE A 61 -27.62 25.45 -28.24
C PHE A 61 -26.39 24.60 -27.85
N ALA A 62 -26.49 23.84 -26.76
CA ALA A 62 -25.40 22.99 -26.31
C ALA A 62 -25.02 21.91 -27.34
N GLN A 63 -26.02 21.28 -27.98
CA GLN A 63 -25.80 20.31 -29.05
C GLN A 63 -25.11 20.94 -30.27
N MET A 64 -25.49 22.17 -30.64
CA MET A 64 -24.84 22.92 -31.73
C MET A 64 -23.36 23.16 -31.43
N ALA A 65 -23.00 23.50 -30.19
CA ALA A 65 -21.60 23.67 -29.77
C ALA A 65 -20.83 22.34 -29.78
N GLN A 66 -21.42 21.25 -29.28
CA GLN A 66 -20.78 19.92 -29.21
C GLN A 66 -20.52 19.30 -30.59
N ALA A 67 -21.37 19.58 -31.58
CA ALA A 67 -21.21 19.05 -32.93
C ALA A 67 -19.92 19.54 -33.63
N ARG A 68 -19.27 20.59 -33.13
CA ARG A 68 -18.12 21.25 -33.78
C ARG A 68 -16.75 20.63 -33.45
N ARG A 69 -16.59 19.31 -33.57
CA ARG A 69 -15.33 18.63 -33.20
C ARG A 69 -14.14 18.87 -34.13
N THR A 70 -14.38 19.13 -35.41
CA THR A 70 -13.31 19.16 -36.45
C THR A 70 -13.13 20.52 -37.12
N ASN A 71 -14.10 21.42 -37.03
CA ASN A 71 -14.05 22.77 -37.59
C ASN A 71 -14.49 23.78 -36.51
N VAL A 72 -13.62 23.91 -35.51
CA VAL A 72 -13.84 24.68 -34.29
C VAL A 72 -13.94 26.17 -34.65
N ASP A 73 -15.03 26.80 -34.23
CA ASP A 73 -15.25 28.24 -34.30
C ASP A 73 -15.45 28.68 -32.87
N GLU A 74 -14.34 29.08 -32.27
CA GLU A 74 -14.23 29.33 -30.84
C GLU A 74 -15.21 30.42 -30.40
N ASP A 75 -15.39 31.46 -31.23
CA ASP A 75 -16.34 32.54 -30.97
C ASP A 75 -17.78 32.03 -30.89
N PHE A 76 -18.16 31.08 -31.75
CA PHE A 76 -19.51 30.50 -31.72
C PHE A 76 -19.76 29.72 -30.43
N ILE A 77 -18.79 28.89 -30.05
CA ILE A 77 -18.88 28.07 -28.84
C ILE A 77 -18.87 28.98 -27.60
N LYS A 78 -18.03 30.01 -27.59
CA LYS A 78 -17.93 31.01 -26.53
C LYS A 78 -19.27 31.72 -26.29
N ILE A 79 -19.95 32.19 -27.34
CA ILE A 79 -21.23 32.88 -27.18
C ILE A 79 -22.29 31.96 -26.59
N ILE A 80 -22.45 30.74 -27.13
CA ILE A 80 -23.39 29.74 -26.61
C ILE A 80 -23.14 29.46 -25.12
N VAL A 81 -21.89 29.27 -24.75
CA VAL A 81 -21.49 28.95 -23.37
C VAL A 81 -21.80 30.11 -22.43
N LEU A 82 -21.51 31.34 -22.85
CA LEU A 82 -21.83 32.53 -22.07
C LEU A 82 -23.35 32.71 -21.92
N GLU A 83 -24.14 32.49 -22.97
CA GLU A 83 -25.61 32.52 -22.88
C GLU A 83 -26.17 31.49 -21.91
N ILE A 84 -25.75 30.24 -22.02
CA ILE A 84 -26.17 29.20 -21.07
C ILE A 84 -25.76 29.58 -19.65
N TYR A 85 -24.56 30.14 -19.46
CA TYR A 85 -24.07 30.59 -18.16
C TYR A 85 -24.89 31.75 -17.58
N GLU A 86 -25.15 32.80 -18.36
CA GLU A 86 -25.93 33.96 -17.92
C GLU A 86 -27.32 33.53 -17.43
N VAL A 87 -28.05 32.77 -18.25
CA VAL A 87 -29.41 32.30 -17.93
C VAL A 87 -29.41 31.37 -16.71
N SER A 88 -28.38 30.53 -16.57
CA SER A 88 -28.37 29.48 -15.54
C SER A 88 -27.80 29.94 -14.19
N TYR A 89 -26.97 31.01 -14.18
CA TYR A 89 -26.22 31.41 -12.99
C TYR A 89 -26.30 32.90 -12.64
N VAL A 90 -26.36 33.79 -13.62
CA VAL A 90 -26.31 35.24 -13.40
C VAL A 90 -27.72 35.81 -13.22
N THR A 91 -28.63 35.46 -14.13
CA THR A 91 -30.01 35.93 -14.13
C THR A 91 -30.81 35.35 -12.96
N LEU A 92 -31.23 36.23 -12.03
CA LEU A 92 -31.86 35.81 -10.77
C LEU A 92 -33.23 35.14 -10.96
N SER A 93 -34.01 35.57 -11.95
CA SER A 93 -35.35 35.05 -12.24
C SER A 93 -35.33 33.60 -12.74
N THR A 94 -34.26 33.20 -13.43
CA THR A 94 -34.15 31.91 -14.14
C THR A 94 -33.20 30.92 -13.43
N ARG A 95 -32.25 31.43 -12.63
CA ARG A 95 -31.22 30.63 -11.95
C ARG A 95 -31.74 29.45 -11.13
N GLU A 96 -32.77 29.63 -10.31
CA GLU A 96 -33.28 28.55 -9.46
C GLU A 96 -33.78 27.36 -10.29
N THR A 97 -34.40 27.65 -11.43
CA THR A 97 -34.95 26.65 -12.35
C THR A 97 -33.85 25.98 -13.18
N PHE A 98 -32.91 26.74 -13.73
CA PHE A 98 -31.99 26.22 -14.75
C PHE A 98 -30.57 25.93 -14.27
N SER A 99 -30.17 26.32 -13.05
CA SER A 99 -28.80 26.05 -12.56
C SER A 99 -28.41 24.57 -12.63
N LYS A 100 -29.35 23.63 -12.54
CA LYS A 100 -29.09 22.20 -12.74
C LYS A 100 -28.88 21.85 -14.21
N VAL A 101 -29.82 22.20 -15.07
CA VAL A 101 -29.73 21.87 -16.50
C VAL A 101 -28.52 22.56 -17.12
N GLY A 102 -28.32 23.85 -16.82
CA GLY A 102 -27.17 24.62 -17.27
C GLY A 102 -25.84 24.00 -16.89
N ARG A 103 -25.67 23.48 -15.66
CA ARG A 103 -24.43 22.80 -15.26
C ARG A 103 -24.15 21.57 -16.11
N GLU A 104 -25.17 20.76 -16.38
CA GLU A 104 -25.06 19.53 -17.17
C GLU A 104 -24.72 19.87 -18.64
N LEU A 105 -25.39 20.89 -19.20
CA LEU A 105 -25.12 21.38 -20.56
C LEU A 105 -23.71 21.94 -20.69
N LEU A 106 -23.28 22.81 -19.77
CA LEU A 106 -21.91 23.35 -19.76
C LEU A 106 -20.86 22.25 -19.58
N GLY A 107 -21.13 21.27 -18.72
CA GLY A 107 -20.26 20.10 -18.54
C GLY A 107 -20.10 19.27 -19.83
N THR A 108 -21.19 19.03 -20.56
CA THR A 108 -21.13 18.29 -21.83
C THR A 108 -20.41 19.05 -22.95
N ILE A 109 -20.55 20.38 -23.02
CA ILE A 109 -19.80 21.20 -23.99
C ILE A 109 -18.30 21.17 -23.66
N THR A 110 -17.94 21.42 -22.40
CA THR A 110 -16.54 21.46 -21.96
C THR A 110 -15.85 20.10 -21.99
N ALA A 111 -16.59 18.98 -21.96
CA ALA A 111 -16.04 17.65 -22.21
C ALA A 111 -15.55 17.45 -23.65
N VAL A 112 -16.14 18.19 -24.61
CA VAL A 112 -15.71 18.22 -26.01
C VAL A 112 -14.65 19.29 -26.25
N HIS A 113 -14.79 20.45 -25.59
CA HIS A 113 -13.93 21.63 -25.76
C HIS A 113 -13.38 22.12 -24.40
N PRO A 114 -12.32 21.50 -23.85
CA PRO A 114 -11.84 21.83 -22.50
C PRO A 114 -11.37 23.29 -22.31
N GLU A 115 -10.83 23.93 -23.36
CA GLU A 115 -10.35 25.33 -23.33
C GLU A 115 -11.45 26.35 -22.97
N ILE A 116 -12.72 25.99 -23.19
CA ILE A 116 -13.87 26.82 -22.84
C ILE A 116 -14.00 27.01 -21.31
N ILE A 117 -13.38 26.15 -20.51
CA ILE A 117 -13.34 26.33 -19.05
C ILE A 117 -12.63 27.65 -18.69
N SER A 118 -11.62 28.08 -19.45
CA SER A 118 -10.96 29.38 -19.25
C SER A 118 -11.93 30.55 -19.50
N VAL A 119 -12.77 30.45 -20.54
CA VAL A 119 -13.83 31.44 -20.82
C VAL A 119 -14.84 31.53 -19.67
N LEU A 120 -15.26 30.39 -19.13
CA LEU A 120 -16.16 30.34 -17.98
C LEU A 120 -15.50 30.93 -16.73
N LEU A 121 -14.21 30.66 -16.50
CA LEU A 121 -13.47 31.21 -15.36
C LEU A 121 -13.40 32.74 -15.42
N ASP A 122 -13.07 33.30 -16.58
CA ASP A 122 -13.05 34.76 -16.80
C ASP A 122 -14.41 35.38 -16.49
N ARG A 123 -15.49 34.79 -17.02
CA ARG A 123 -16.83 35.33 -16.77
C ARG A 123 -17.27 35.19 -15.32
N VAL A 124 -16.91 34.09 -14.67
CA VAL A 124 -17.16 33.89 -13.24
C VAL A 124 -16.38 34.90 -12.42
N GLN A 125 -15.15 35.25 -12.79
CA GLN A 125 -14.37 36.26 -12.08
C GLN A 125 -15.09 37.60 -11.98
N GLU A 126 -15.79 38.01 -13.04
CA GLU A 126 -16.57 39.26 -13.09
C GLU A 126 -17.88 39.17 -12.27
N THR A 127 -18.49 37.99 -12.19
CA THR A 127 -19.87 37.79 -11.70
C THR A 127 -19.96 37.05 -10.37
N ILE A 128 -18.85 36.58 -9.80
CA ILE A 128 -18.81 35.69 -8.63
C ILE A 128 -19.50 36.27 -7.39
N ASP A 129 -19.50 37.59 -7.21
CA ASP A 129 -20.15 38.23 -6.07
C ASP A 129 -21.70 38.17 -6.19
N GLN A 130 -22.23 38.09 -7.43
CA GLN A 130 -23.65 37.86 -7.72
C GLN A 130 -24.00 36.37 -7.71
N VAL A 131 -23.15 35.51 -8.28
CA VAL A 131 -23.42 34.06 -8.40
C VAL A 131 -23.26 33.35 -7.06
N GLY A 132 -22.25 33.71 -6.27
CA GLY A 132 -21.99 33.13 -4.96
C GLY A 132 -21.70 31.62 -4.99
N MET A 133 -22.11 30.90 -3.94
CA MET A 133 -21.76 29.48 -3.71
C MET A 133 -22.21 28.52 -4.83
N VAL A 134 -23.18 28.91 -5.67
CA VAL A 134 -23.67 28.03 -6.75
C VAL A 134 -22.61 27.82 -7.84
N SER A 135 -21.64 28.74 -7.97
CA SER A 135 -20.45 28.58 -8.82
C SER A 135 -19.59 27.36 -8.44
N LEU A 136 -19.58 26.96 -7.16
CA LEU A 136 -18.83 25.80 -6.70
C LEU A 136 -19.34 24.49 -7.33
N TYR A 137 -20.66 24.37 -7.44
CA TYR A 137 -21.29 23.20 -8.06
C TYR A 137 -21.10 23.17 -9.57
N LEU A 138 -20.99 24.33 -10.23
CA LEU A 138 -20.64 24.40 -11.64
C LEU A 138 -19.26 23.78 -11.87
N PHE A 139 -18.22 24.33 -11.24
CA PHE A 139 -16.84 23.86 -11.45
C PHE A 139 -16.59 22.45 -10.95
N LYS A 140 -17.43 21.94 -10.03
CA LYS A 140 -17.37 20.53 -9.66
C LYS A 140 -17.85 19.59 -10.76
N GLU A 141 -18.81 20.04 -11.57
CA GLU A 141 -19.35 19.26 -12.69
C GLU A 141 -18.46 19.34 -13.93
N LEU A 142 -17.79 20.48 -14.14
CA LEU A 142 -16.89 20.65 -15.28
C LEU A 142 -15.78 19.57 -15.28
N PRO A 143 -15.40 19.03 -16.44
CA PRO A 143 -14.38 18.00 -16.56
C PRO A 143 -12.97 18.62 -16.44
N LEU A 144 -12.66 19.20 -15.27
CA LEU A 144 -11.39 19.88 -14.97
C LEU A 144 -10.17 18.98 -15.17
N TYR A 145 -10.34 17.66 -15.13
CA TYR A 145 -9.29 16.69 -15.41
C TYR A 145 -8.83 16.65 -16.88
N LEU A 146 -9.55 17.31 -17.78
CA LEU A 146 -9.19 17.49 -19.19
C LEU A 146 -8.59 18.88 -19.48
N TRP A 147 -8.70 19.82 -18.55
CA TRP A 147 -8.33 21.22 -18.75
C TRP A 147 -6.88 21.49 -18.38
N GLN A 148 -6.20 22.27 -19.22
CA GLN A 148 -4.82 22.70 -19.03
C GLN A 148 -4.78 24.22 -18.85
N PRO A 149 -4.84 24.73 -17.61
CA PRO A 149 -4.85 26.17 -17.35
C PRO A 149 -3.55 26.84 -17.82
N SER A 150 -3.69 28.01 -18.42
CA SER A 150 -2.60 28.92 -18.75
C SER A 150 -2.04 29.60 -17.49
N ALA A 151 -0.88 30.25 -17.62
CA ALA A 151 -0.28 31.03 -16.53
C ALA A 151 -1.22 32.16 -16.02
N PHE A 152 -2.07 32.70 -16.89
CA PHE A 152 -3.06 33.70 -16.50
C PHE A 152 -4.12 33.10 -15.57
N GLU A 153 -4.68 31.95 -15.91
CA GLU A 153 -5.69 31.28 -15.06
C GLU A 153 -5.09 30.82 -13.72
N ILE A 154 -3.84 30.34 -13.71
CA ILE A 154 -3.13 30.03 -12.47
C ILE A 154 -2.96 31.29 -11.59
N ALA A 155 -2.68 32.46 -12.18
CA ALA A 155 -2.58 33.71 -11.45
C ALA A 155 -3.93 34.15 -10.83
N VAL A 156 -5.05 33.96 -11.54
CA VAL A 156 -6.39 34.21 -11.00
C VAL A 156 -6.68 33.30 -9.80
N ILE A 157 -6.41 32.00 -9.94
CA ILE A 157 -6.58 31.01 -8.87
C ILE A 157 -5.70 31.37 -7.66
N ARG A 158 -4.46 31.83 -7.90
CA ARG A 158 -3.54 32.30 -6.86
C ARG A 158 -4.08 33.50 -6.10
N ASP A 159 -4.59 34.51 -6.79
CA ASP A 159 -5.21 35.68 -6.16
C ASP A 159 -6.38 35.25 -5.26
N TRP A 160 -7.27 34.40 -5.78
CA TRP A 160 -8.41 33.90 -5.02
C TRP A 160 -8.02 33.09 -3.78
N LEU A 161 -6.99 32.26 -3.89
CA LEU A 161 -6.52 31.43 -2.80
C LEU A 161 -5.79 32.24 -1.73
N LEU A 162 -4.95 33.21 -2.12
CA LEU A 162 -4.09 33.94 -1.19
C LEU A 162 -4.73 35.21 -0.63
N ASN A 163 -5.59 35.91 -1.37
CA ASN A 163 -6.04 37.25 -0.97
C ASN A 163 -7.44 37.28 -0.33
N TYR A 164 -8.14 36.15 -0.27
CA TYR A 164 -9.49 36.05 0.31
C TYR A 164 -9.55 35.07 1.49
N ASN A 165 -10.37 35.35 2.50
CA ASN A 165 -10.54 34.49 3.67
C ASN A 165 -11.18 33.14 3.30
N LEU A 166 -10.93 32.10 4.12
CA LEU A 166 -11.43 30.72 3.89
C LEU A 166 -12.96 30.58 3.79
N THR A 167 -13.70 31.57 4.30
CA THR A 167 -15.18 31.58 4.23
C THR A 167 -15.71 32.09 2.89
N VAL A 168 -14.91 32.87 2.15
CA VAL A 168 -15.28 33.55 0.92
C VAL A 168 -15.35 32.57 -0.26
N VAL A 169 -16.31 32.77 -1.16
CA VAL A 169 -16.56 31.91 -2.32
C VAL A 169 -15.34 31.79 -3.23
N LYS A 170 -14.65 32.91 -3.52
CA LYS A 170 -13.43 32.94 -4.33
C LYS A 170 -12.37 31.94 -3.83
N ASN A 171 -12.06 31.96 -2.54
CA ASN A 171 -11.11 31.04 -1.93
C ASN A 171 -11.57 29.57 -2.02
N LYS A 172 -12.85 29.31 -1.74
CA LYS A 172 -13.42 27.96 -1.86
C LYS A 172 -13.36 27.45 -3.30
N LEU A 173 -13.67 28.31 -4.27
CA LEU A 173 -13.67 27.97 -5.69
C LEU A 173 -12.25 27.65 -6.18
N ALA A 174 -11.24 28.42 -5.76
CA ALA A 174 -9.84 28.08 -6.02
C ALA A 174 -9.49 26.66 -5.54
N CYS A 175 -9.93 26.28 -4.34
CA CYS A 175 -9.74 24.93 -3.81
C CYS A 175 -10.43 23.85 -4.67
N VAL A 176 -11.67 24.10 -5.13
CA VAL A 176 -12.43 23.18 -6.00
C VAL A 176 -11.73 22.98 -7.33
N ILE A 177 -11.28 24.08 -7.96
CA ILE A 177 -10.63 24.05 -9.26
C ILE A 177 -9.34 23.22 -9.16
N LEU A 178 -8.45 23.55 -8.23
CA LEU A 178 -7.20 22.83 -8.04
C LEU A 178 -7.41 21.35 -7.65
N GLU A 179 -8.47 21.02 -6.91
CA GLU A 179 -8.81 19.62 -6.60
C GLU A 179 -9.24 18.85 -7.88
N GLY A 180 -9.97 19.51 -8.78
CA GLY A 180 -10.49 18.90 -10.01
C GLY A 180 -9.48 18.68 -11.12
N LEU A 181 -8.35 19.41 -11.11
CA LEU A 181 -7.29 19.27 -12.10
C LEU A 181 -6.63 17.87 -12.09
N ASN A 182 -6.13 17.48 -13.26
CA ASN A 182 -5.40 16.22 -13.43
C ASN A 182 -3.90 16.39 -13.13
N TRP A 183 -3.53 16.10 -11.89
CA TRP A 183 -2.13 16.04 -11.42
C TRP A 183 -1.41 14.72 -11.76
N GLY A 184 -2.00 13.89 -12.60
CA GLY A 184 -1.46 12.62 -13.05
C GLY A 184 -0.85 12.70 -14.44
N PHE A 185 -0.88 11.55 -15.13
CA PHE A 185 -0.31 11.40 -16.45
C PHE A 185 -1.39 11.46 -17.53
N ALA A 186 -1.04 12.00 -18.70
CA ALA A 186 -1.81 11.91 -19.93
C ALA A 186 -1.64 10.54 -20.59
N LYS A 187 -2.37 10.29 -21.69
CA LYS A 187 -2.38 8.99 -22.41
C LYS A 187 -1.01 8.51 -22.89
N GLN A 188 -0.03 9.40 -23.02
CA GLN A 188 1.34 9.11 -23.48
C GLN A 188 2.34 8.95 -22.33
N ALA A 189 1.87 8.76 -21.09
CA ALA A 189 2.69 8.67 -19.88
C ALA A 189 3.56 9.92 -19.60
N THR A 190 3.30 11.03 -20.29
CA THR A 190 3.78 12.37 -19.93
C THR A 190 2.86 12.98 -18.87
N LEU A 191 3.34 13.95 -18.10
CA LEU A 191 2.44 14.69 -17.21
C LEU A 191 1.34 15.38 -18.01
N HIS A 192 0.14 15.43 -17.42
CA HIS A 192 -0.93 16.24 -18.00
C HIS A 192 -0.69 17.74 -17.79
N LEU A 193 -0.12 18.13 -16.66
CA LEU A 193 0.29 19.51 -16.35
C LEU A 193 1.81 19.56 -16.15
N ASP A 194 2.47 20.59 -16.66
CA ASP A 194 3.93 20.68 -16.59
C ASP A 194 4.45 20.67 -15.15
N GLN A 195 5.66 20.13 -14.95
CA GLN A 195 6.30 20.05 -13.64
C GLN A 195 6.45 21.43 -12.96
N ALA A 196 6.63 22.49 -13.75
CA ALA A 196 6.66 23.86 -13.25
C ALA A 196 5.35 24.25 -12.55
N VAL A 197 4.19 23.85 -13.11
CA VAL A 197 2.87 24.10 -12.53
C VAL A 197 2.70 23.34 -11.22
N HIS A 198 3.18 22.09 -11.14
CA HIS A 198 3.18 21.33 -9.88
C HIS A 198 3.98 22.05 -8.79
N ALA A 199 5.18 22.54 -9.10
CA ALA A 199 6.02 23.27 -8.16
C ALA A 199 5.41 24.63 -7.75
N GLU A 200 4.88 25.38 -8.71
CA GLU A 200 4.20 26.66 -8.47
C GLU A 200 2.99 26.50 -7.54
N VAL A 201 2.15 25.48 -7.81
CA VAL A 201 0.97 25.19 -7.00
C VAL A 201 1.35 24.71 -5.61
N ALA A 202 2.41 23.90 -5.47
CA ALA A 202 2.92 23.48 -4.16
C ALA A 202 3.35 24.69 -3.29
N LEU A 203 4.09 25.63 -3.88
CA LEU A 203 4.52 26.85 -3.18
C LEU A 203 3.34 27.78 -2.86
N MET A 204 2.41 27.93 -3.80
CA MET A 204 1.17 28.67 -3.59
C MET A 204 0.33 28.11 -2.43
N VAL A 205 0.15 26.78 -2.37
CA VAL A 205 -0.58 26.13 -1.27
C VAL A 205 0.16 26.31 0.06
N LEU A 206 1.49 26.22 0.06
CA LEU A 206 2.31 26.49 1.25
C LEU A 206 2.12 27.92 1.77
N GLU A 207 2.15 28.91 0.89
CA GLU A 207 1.92 30.31 1.25
C GLU A 207 0.53 30.50 1.86
N ALA A 208 -0.50 29.91 1.25
CA ALA A 208 -1.86 29.94 1.78
C ALA A 208 -1.93 29.25 3.16
N TYR A 209 -1.28 28.09 3.31
CA TYR A 209 -1.18 27.36 4.58
C TYR A 209 -0.55 28.22 5.67
N GLN A 210 0.56 28.89 5.37
CA GLN A 210 1.22 29.81 6.30
C GLN A 210 0.32 30.98 6.68
N LYS A 211 -0.42 31.53 5.70
CA LYS A 211 -1.31 32.67 5.93
C LYS A 211 -2.49 32.32 6.85
N TYR A 212 -3.14 31.18 6.61
CA TYR A 212 -4.39 30.85 7.30
C TYR A 212 -4.23 29.97 8.54
N LEU A 213 -3.14 29.19 8.66
CA LEU A 213 -2.99 28.19 9.71
C LEU A 213 -1.82 28.45 10.68
N ALA A 214 -0.80 29.24 10.32
CA ALA A 214 0.42 29.34 11.12
C ALA A 214 0.32 30.12 12.44
N GLN A 215 -0.77 30.87 12.69
CA GLN A 215 -0.90 31.74 13.87
C GLN A 215 -1.55 31.06 15.08
N LYS A 216 -1.98 29.80 14.98
CA LYS A 216 -2.64 29.08 16.08
C LYS A 216 -1.75 27.91 16.50
N PRO A 217 -1.52 27.66 17.81
CA PRO A 217 -0.75 26.51 18.29
C PRO A 217 -1.52 25.22 18.00
N TYR A 218 -1.47 24.76 16.75
CA TYR A 218 -2.11 23.55 16.28
C TYR A 218 -1.21 22.34 16.56
N ALA A 219 -1.00 22.07 17.85
CA ALA A 219 -0.59 20.74 18.28
C ALA A 219 -1.78 19.80 18.10
N GLY A 220 -1.86 19.13 16.95
CA GLY A 220 -2.77 18.01 16.75
C GLY A 220 -4.22 18.38 16.46
N ILE A 221 -4.49 18.93 15.28
CA ILE A 221 -5.60 18.32 14.52
C ILE A 221 -5.11 16.91 14.28
N LEU A 222 -5.56 15.98 15.13
CA LEU A 222 -5.27 14.57 15.02
C LEU A 222 -5.40 14.22 13.54
N SER A 223 -4.34 13.70 12.94
CA SER A 223 -4.41 13.09 11.61
C SER A 223 -5.22 11.79 11.70
N GLU A 224 -6.39 11.83 12.33
CA GLU A 224 -7.42 10.82 12.18
C GLU A 224 -7.67 10.76 10.68
N SER A 225 -7.32 9.58 10.13
CA SER A 225 -7.54 9.14 8.75
C SER A 225 -7.96 10.26 7.81
N MET A 226 -7.07 10.76 6.96
CA MET A 226 -7.44 11.60 5.80
C MET A 226 -8.44 10.81 4.96
N LYS A 227 -9.73 10.87 5.33
CA LYS A 227 -10.81 10.23 4.59
C LYS A 227 -10.84 10.98 3.27
N GLN A 228 -10.81 10.23 2.17
CA GLN A 228 -10.95 10.80 0.84
C GLN A 228 -12.37 11.36 0.72
N VAL A 229 -12.53 12.61 1.11
CA VAL A 229 -13.75 13.40 1.01
C VAL A 229 -13.40 14.60 0.14
N SER A 230 -14.22 14.90 -0.86
CA SER A 230 -14.03 16.10 -1.69
C SER A 230 -14.17 17.35 -0.82
N TYR A 231 -13.43 18.41 -1.14
CA TYR A 231 -13.47 19.65 -0.37
C TYR A 231 -14.88 20.25 -0.31
N LEU A 232 -15.67 20.15 -1.39
CA LEU A 232 -17.06 20.57 -1.36
C LEU A 232 -17.92 19.80 -0.37
N ALA A 233 -17.70 18.49 -0.24
CA ALA A 233 -18.40 17.70 0.76
C ALA A 233 -17.96 18.05 2.19
N SER A 234 -16.70 18.48 2.39
CA SER A 234 -16.22 18.87 3.72
C SER A 234 -16.82 20.22 4.17
N ILE A 235 -16.86 21.22 3.29
CA ILE A 235 -17.41 22.54 3.64
C ILE A 235 -18.94 22.57 3.82
N VAL A 236 -19.67 21.59 3.26
CA VAL A 236 -21.13 21.46 3.40
C VAL A 236 -21.51 20.62 4.63
N ARG A 237 -20.56 19.87 5.22
CA ARG A 237 -20.82 19.10 6.44
C ARG A 237 -20.93 20.04 7.65
N TYR A 238 -21.97 19.84 8.46
CA TYR A 238 -22.12 20.51 9.74
C TYR A 238 -21.02 20.06 10.71
N GLY A 239 -20.31 21.04 11.31
CA GLY A 239 -19.38 20.81 12.43
C GLY A 239 -17.89 20.90 12.11
N GLU A 240 -17.47 21.04 10.85
CA GLU A 240 -16.06 21.28 10.49
C GLU A 240 -15.76 22.79 10.41
N THR A 241 -14.59 23.20 10.93
CA THR A 241 -14.10 24.58 10.75
C THR A 241 -13.49 24.77 9.37
N PRO A 242 -13.56 25.98 8.77
CA PRO A 242 -12.90 26.27 7.50
C PRO A 242 -11.40 25.91 7.51
N GLU A 243 -10.71 26.14 8.62
CA GLU A 243 -9.30 25.79 8.83
C GLU A 243 -9.06 24.28 8.78
N THR A 244 -9.93 23.47 9.41
CA THR A 244 -9.84 22.01 9.38
C THR A 244 -10.02 21.47 7.96
N SER A 245 -11.08 21.91 7.26
CA SER A 245 -11.35 21.52 5.87
C SER A 245 -10.20 21.95 4.95
N PHE A 246 -9.66 23.17 5.13
CA PHE A 246 -8.54 23.67 4.34
C PHE A 246 -7.25 22.88 4.59
N ASN A 247 -6.93 22.55 5.84
CA ASN A 247 -5.77 21.72 6.17
C ASN A 247 -5.86 20.34 5.50
N GLN A 248 -7.02 19.68 5.55
CA GLN A 248 -7.23 18.40 4.89
C GLN A 248 -7.09 18.50 3.37
N TRP A 249 -7.70 19.53 2.76
CA TRP A 249 -7.58 19.79 1.32
C TRP A 249 -6.12 20.05 0.90
N ALA A 250 -5.39 20.88 1.64
CA ALA A 250 -4.01 21.22 1.31
C ALA A 250 -3.11 19.98 1.26
N TRP A 251 -3.23 19.10 2.26
CA TRP A 251 -2.49 17.84 2.29
C TRP A 251 -2.95 16.86 1.19
N ASN A 252 -4.25 16.75 0.95
CA ASN A 252 -4.78 15.90 -0.14
C ASN A 252 -4.28 16.35 -1.51
N LEU A 253 -4.20 17.67 -1.76
CA LEU A 253 -3.69 18.23 -3.00
C LEU A 253 -2.18 18.02 -3.13
N ILE A 254 -1.40 18.42 -2.12
CA ILE A 254 0.07 18.35 -2.17
C ILE A 254 0.59 16.92 -2.36
N LEU A 255 -0.06 15.91 -1.77
CA LEU A 255 0.31 14.50 -1.97
C LEU A 255 -0.08 13.95 -3.36
N ARG A 256 -0.89 14.67 -4.16
CA ARG A 256 -1.22 14.30 -5.55
C ARG A 256 -0.22 14.87 -6.56
N LEU A 257 0.49 15.94 -6.20
CA LEU A 257 1.45 16.61 -7.07
C LEU A 257 2.67 15.71 -7.36
N LYS A 258 3.24 15.83 -8.57
CA LYS A 258 4.46 15.14 -9.00
C LYS A 258 5.63 16.09 -8.83
N LEU A 259 6.25 16.03 -7.66
CA LEU A 259 7.26 17.00 -7.21
C LEU A 259 8.68 16.43 -7.24
N HIS A 260 8.81 15.10 -7.16
CA HIS A 260 10.09 14.42 -7.05
C HIS A 260 10.48 13.76 -8.37
N LYS A 261 11.78 13.70 -8.70
CA LYS A 261 12.26 13.04 -9.94
C LYS A 261 11.84 11.55 -10.06
N ASN A 262 11.59 10.90 -8.93
CA ASN A 262 11.15 9.49 -8.88
C ASN A 262 9.62 9.34 -9.02
N ASP A 263 8.87 10.42 -9.19
CA ASP A 263 7.45 10.34 -9.54
C ASP A 263 7.20 9.81 -10.96
N TYR A 264 8.22 9.88 -11.83
CA TYR A 264 8.10 9.65 -13.28
C TYR A 264 8.45 8.23 -13.72
N GLY A 265 9.04 7.40 -12.85
CA GLY A 265 9.60 6.09 -13.20
C GLY A 265 10.72 6.17 -14.25
N ILE A 266 11.44 5.06 -14.45
CA ILE A 266 12.33 4.90 -15.61
C ILE A 266 11.46 4.43 -16.78
N GLN A 267 11.14 5.32 -17.72
CA GLN A 267 10.34 4.96 -18.88
C GLN A 267 11.13 4.03 -19.83
N PRO A 268 10.64 2.83 -20.16
CA PRO A 268 11.41 1.85 -20.93
C PRO A 268 11.64 2.20 -22.41
N ASN A 269 10.99 3.24 -22.95
CA ASN A 269 11.04 3.60 -24.38
C ASN A 269 11.26 5.09 -24.68
N CYS A 270 11.56 5.91 -23.68
CA CYS A 270 12.06 7.26 -23.94
C CYS A 270 13.60 7.18 -23.96
N PRO A 271 14.30 7.83 -24.92
CA PRO A 271 15.72 8.10 -24.70
C PRO A 271 15.82 8.73 -23.33
N ALA A 272 16.85 8.41 -22.55
CA ALA A 272 17.14 9.08 -21.30
C ALA A 272 17.29 10.58 -21.61
N VAL A 273 16.18 11.32 -21.67
CA VAL A 273 16.18 12.76 -21.69
C VAL A 273 16.87 13.08 -20.38
N PRO A 274 18.07 13.67 -20.41
CA PRO A 274 18.73 14.01 -19.18
C PRO A 274 17.72 14.85 -18.40
N PHE A 275 17.42 14.46 -17.17
CA PHE A 275 16.85 15.39 -16.20
C PHE A 275 17.91 16.51 -16.06
N SER A 276 17.87 17.48 -16.97
CA SER A 276 18.75 18.64 -17.03
C SER A 276 18.08 19.83 -16.36
N VAL A 277 17.28 19.56 -15.33
CA VAL A 277 16.94 20.57 -14.32
C VAL A 277 17.74 20.16 -13.09
N THR A 278 18.84 20.85 -12.84
CA THR A 278 19.49 20.83 -11.53
C THR A 278 18.41 21.04 -10.48
N VAL A 279 18.16 20.02 -9.66
CA VAL A 279 17.17 20.11 -8.59
C VAL A 279 17.55 21.30 -7.72
N PRO A 280 16.64 22.26 -7.51
CA PRO A 280 17.01 23.53 -6.91
C PRO A 280 17.43 23.36 -5.45
N ASP A 281 18.42 24.12 -5.02
CA ASP A 281 18.64 24.35 -3.61
C ASP A 281 17.59 25.33 -3.07
N MET A 282 17.10 25.05 -1.86
CA MET A 282 16.15 25.90 -1.16
C MET A 282 16.73 27.30 -0.86
N THR A 283 18.06 27.46 -0.80
CA THR A 283 18.71 28.75 -0.50
C THR A 283 19.05 29.58 -1.73
N GLU A 284 18.96 29.02 -2.93
CA GLU A 284 19.47 29.66 -4.16
C GLU A 284 18.47 30.62 -4.84
N SER A 285 17.17 30.42 -4.66
CA SER A 285 16.14 31.24 -5.32
C SER A 285 15.19 31.92 -4.34
N PRO A 286 14.82 33.20 -4.56
CA PRO A 286 13.84 33.91 -3.74
C PRO A 286 12.45 33.26 -3.79
N THR A 287 12.14 32.50 -4.84
CA THR A 287 10.87 31.73 -4.96
C THR A 287 10.69 30.71 -3.82
N PHE A 288 11.79 30.22 -3.25
CA PHE A 288 11.77 29.28 -2.12
C PHE A 288 11.78 29.96 -0.75
N HIS A 289 11.74 31.29 -0.67
CA HIS A 289 11.71 31.98 0.62
C HIS A 289 10.54 31.51 1.53
N PRO A 290 9.29 31.35 1.04
CA PRO A 290 8.20 30.82 1.87
C PRO A 290 8.50 29.42 2.42
N LEU A 291 9.13 28.57 1.59
CA LEU A 291 9.57 27.22 1.96
C LEU A 291 10.65 27.23 3.04
N LEU A 292 11.70 28.03 2.84
CA LEU A 292 12.77 28.17 3.83
C LEU A 292 12.24 28.65 5.19
N LYS A 293 11.29 29.59 5.17
CA LYS A 293 10.62 30.07 6.38
C LYS A 293 9.81 28.95 7.05
N ALA A 294 9.08 28.16 6.28
CA ALA A 294 8.29 27.03 6.79
C ALA A 294 9.17 25.96 7.45
N VAL A 295 10.28 25.61 6.81
CA VAL A 295 11.25 24.61 7.30
C VAL A 295 11.89 25.10 8.60
N LYS A 296 12.36 26.35 8.65
CA LYS A 296 12.92 26.95 9.88
C LYS A 296 11.92 27.00 11.04
N ALA A 297 10.64 27.15 10.74
CA ALA A 297 9.56 27.12 11.72
C ALA A 297 9.11 25.69 12.11
N GLY A 298 9.72 24.64 11.53
CA GLY A 298 9.36 23.26 11.79
C GLY A 298 7.97 22.86 11.29
N MET A 299 7.44 23.56 10.27
CA MET A 299 6.12 23.29 9.73
C MET A 299 6.13 21.97 8.93
N PRO A 300 5.28 20.98 9.24
CA PRO A 300 5.32 19.67 8.58
C PRO A 300 5.14 19.76 7.06
N ILE A 301 4.24 20.61 6.57
CA ILE A 301 4.02 20.81 5.12
C ILE A 301 5.26 21.37 4.42
N GLY A 302 6.00 22.26 5.09
CA GLY A 302 7.26 22.78 4.58
C GLY A 302 8.36 21.71 4.56
N CYS A 303 8.43 20.89 5.61
CA CYS A 303 9.37 19.76 5.69
C CYS A 303 9.13 18.76 4.54
N TYR A 304 7.88 18.41 4.27
CA TYR A 304 7.50 17.54 3.15
C TYR A 304 7.91 18.13 1.80
N LEU A 305 7.58 19.39 1.54
CA LEU A 305 7.91 20.04 0.27
C LEU A 305 9.42 20.13 0.06
N ALA A 306 10.19 20.48 1.09
CA ALA A 306 11.65 20.49 1.02
C ALA A 306 12.21 19.12 0.62
N LEU A 307 11.72 18.04 1.23
CA LEU A 307 12.09 16.67 0.89
C LEU A 307 11.61 16.26 -0.51
N SER A 308 10.49 16.79 -0.99
CA SER A 308 9.88 16.33 -2.24
C SER A 308 10.39 17.05 -3.48
N MET A 309 10.76 18.33 -3.38
CA MET A 309 11.02 19.18 -4.57
C MET A 309 12.38 19.88 -4.59
N THR A 310 13.22 19.72 -3.56
CA THR A 310 14.54 20.37 -3.48
C THR A 310 15.68 19.35 -3.42
N ALA A 311 16.92 19.84 -3.51
CA ALA A 311 18.12 19.00 -3.43
C ALA A 311 18.18 18.14 -2.15
N VAL A 312 17.49 18.53 -1.07
CA VAL A 312 17.46 17.80 0.21
C VAL A 312 16.94 16.37 0.07
N GLY A 313 15.93 16.11 -0.77
CA GLY A 313 15.46 14.73 -1.03
C GLY A 313 16.10 14.04 -2.23
N HIS A 314 16.87 14.78 -3.04
CA HIS A 314 17.41 14.29 -4.30
C HIS A 314 18.91 13.94 -4.23
N SER A 315 19.59 14.37 -3.16
CA SER A 315 21.01 14.10 -2.88
C SER A 315 21.16 13.27 -1.61
N ILE A 316 21.97 12.21 -1.69
CA ILE A 316 22.31 11.34 -0.55
C ILE A 316 22.92 12.17 0.59
N GLU A 317 23.88 13.04 0.26
CA GLU A 317 24.60 13.86 1.23
C GLU A 317 23.67 14.84 1.94
N LYS A 318 22.87 15.61 1.20
CA LYS A 318 21.93 16.58 1.78
C LYS A 318 20.81 15.90 2.54
N PHE A 319 20.32 14.75 2.09
CA PHE A 319 19.32 14.01 2.84
C PHE A 319 19.86 13.55 4.19
N CYS A 320 21.08 13.00 4.22
CA CYS A 320 21.70 12.57 5.47
C CYS A 320 21.99 13.74 6.43
N ALA A 321 22.42 14.89 5.91
CA ALA A 321 22.77 16.05 6.73
C ALA A 321 21.54 16.86 7.21
N GLU A 322 20.57 17.07 6.33
CA GLU A 322 19.45 18.00 6.55
C GLU A 322 18.09 17.31 6.46
N GLY A 323 17.95 16.30 5.60
CA GLY A 323 16.67 15.63 5.34
C GLY A 323 16.16 14.73 6.46
N ILE A 324 17.03 14.02 7.17
CA ILE A 324 16.65 13.13 8.29
C ILE A 324 15.94 13.89 9.43
N PRO A 325 16.43 15.06 9.88
CA PRO A 325 15.69 15.92 10.80
C PRO A 325 14.29 16.31 10.31
N LEU A 326 14.13 16.67 9.02
CA LEU A 326 12.83 17.04 8.44
C LEU A 326 11.87 15.85 8.43
N LEU A 327 12.36 14.64 8.13
CA LEU A 327 11.60 13.40 8.25
C LEU A 327 11.13 13.17 9.70
N GLY A 328 12.00 13.46 10.68
CA GLY A 328 11.69 13.40 12.10
C GLY A 328 10.51 14.29 12.49
N ILE A 329 10.46 15.53 11.98
CA ILE A 329 9.35 16.47 12.22
C ILE A 329 8.03 15.90 11.69
N LEU A 330 8.02 15.27 10.51
CA LEU A 330 6.83 14.63 9.95
C LEU A 330 6.35 13.48 10.84
N VAL A 331 7.26 12.63 11.33
CA VAL A 331 6.94 11.51 12.22
C VAL A 331 6.38 12.01 13.56
N GLN A 332 7.08 12.95 14.21
CA GLN A 332 6.68 13.50 15.52
C GLN A 332 5.34 14.22 15.46
N SER A 333 5.05 14.88 14.34
CA SER A 333 3.77 15.55 14.07
C SER A 333 2.66 14.59 13.58
N ARG A 334 2.92 13.27 13.59
CA ARG A 334 2.00 12.20 13.18
C ARG A 334 1.54 12.24 11.72
N HIS A 335 2.27 12.91 10.82
CA HIS A 335 2.00 12.85 9.38
C HIS A 335 2.55 11.54 8.76
N LEU A 336 2.14 10.40 9.30
CA LEU A 336 2.73 9.08 8.99
C LEU A 336 2.51 8.68 7.51
N ARG A 337 1.33 8.94 6.94
CA ARG A 337 1.09 8.72 5.51
C ARG A 337 2.09 9.49 4.63
N THR A 338 2.37 10.74 5.00
CA THR A 338 3.33 11.60 4.32
C THR A 338 4.75 11.07 4.45
N VAL A 339 5.12 10.51 5.61
CA VAL A 339 6.41 9.85 5.82
C VAL A 339 6.58 8.68 4.84
N VAL A 340 5.56 7.83 4.67
CA VAL A 340 5.63 6.73 3.68
C VAL A 340 5.78 7.27 2.26
N HIS A 341 5.07 8.35 1.91
CA HIS A 341 5.20 8.99 0.60
C HIS A 341 6.63 9.51 0.34
N VAL A 342 7.27 10.11 1.35
CA VAL A 342 8.67 10.56 1.24
C VAL A 342 9.61 9.36 1.08
N LEU A 343 9.44 8.32 1.90
CA LEU A 343 10.30 7.13 1.86
C LEU A 343 10.19 6.38 0.52
N ASP A 344 8.99 6.31 -0.07
CA ASP A 344 8.75 5.77 -1.41
C ASP A 344 9.66 6.43 -2.46
N LYS A 345 9.84 7.75 -2.35
CA LYS A 345 10.64 8.50 -3.32
C LYS A 345 12.13 8.50 -3.03
N ILE A 346 12.53 8.52 -1.76
CA ILE A 346 13.93 8.72 -1.37
C ILE A 346 14.70 7.41 -1.23
N LEU A 347 14.10 6.35 -0.66
CA LEU A 347 14.79 5.08 -0.39
C LEU A 347 15.42 4.42 -1.64
N PRO A 348 14.86 4.51 -2.86
CA PRO A 348 15.52 3.99 -4.06
C PRO A 348 16.94 4.51 -4.27
N LEU A 349 17.25 5.75 -3.82
CA LEU A 349 18.62 6.31 -3.88
C LEU A 349 19.59 5.61 -2.94
N PHE A 350 19.08 4.98 -1.87
CA PHE A 350 19.87 4.41 -0.78
C PHE A 350 20.05 2.91 -0.86
N TYR A 351 19.26 2.17 -1.66
CA TYR A 351 19.46 0.72 -1.82
C TYR A 351 20.87 0.31 -2.31
N PRO A 352 21.53 1.07 -3.21
CA PRO A 352 22.94 0.79 -3.57
C PRO A 352 23.95 1.13 -2.46
N CYS A 353 23.58 1.99 -1.50
CA CYS A 353 24.49 2.56 -0.49
C CYS A 353 23.87 2.54 0.92
N GLN A 354 23.26 1.40 1.26
CA GLN A 354 22.42 1.17 2.44
C GLN A 354 23.06 1.63 3.77
N TYR A 355 24.39 1.51 3.87
CA TYR A 355 25.18 1.86 5.05
C TYR A 355 24.92 3.29 5.57
N TYR A 356 24.68 4.27 4.70
CA TYR A 356 24.46 5.66 5.11
C TYR A 356 23.24 5.83 6.02
N LEU A 357 22.15 5.07 5.76
CA LEU A 357 20.95 5.10 6.60
C LEU A 357 21.02 4.08 7.73
N LEU A 358 21.54 2.88 7.47
CA LEU A 358 21.62 1.80 8.47
C LEU A 358 22.59 2.10 9.62
N LYS A 359 23.53 3.04 9.45
CA LYS A 359 24.38 3.54 10.53
C LYS A 359 23.91 4.85 11.15
N ASN A 360 22.83 5.44 10.65
CA ASN A 360 22.31 6.70 11.17
C ASN A 360 21.27 6.43 12.27
N GLU A 361 21.66 6.65 13.52
CA GLU A 361 20.80 6.42 14.69
C GLU A 361 19.53 7.28 14.68
N GLN A 362 19.61 8.52 14.17
CA GLN A 362 18.43 9.39 14.07
C GLN A 362 17.41 8.83 13.07
N PHE A 363 17.84 8.36 11.91
CA PHE A 363 16.94 7.71 10.94
C PHE A 363 16.26 6.48 11.54
N LEU A 364 17.04 5.59 12.17
CA LEU A 364 16.51 4.37 12.79
C LEU A 364 15.54 4.67 13.94
N SER A 365 15.81 5.69 14.76
CA SER A 365 14.91 6.12 15.82
C SER A 365 13.62 6.75 15.30
N HIS A 366 13.67 7.51 14.20
CA HIS A 366 12.46 8.01 13.53
C HIS A 366 11.63 6.87 12.94
N LEU A 367 12.25 5.86 12.33
CA LEU A 367 11.55 4.66 11.85
C LEU A 367 10.88 3.90 13.00
N LEU A 368 11.58 3.74 14.13
CA LEU A 368 11.01 3.12 15.32
C LEU A 368 9.81 3.91 15.85
N LEU A 369 9.94 5.24 15.97
CA LEU A 369 8.87 6.11 16.42
C LEU A 369 7.65 6.05 15.49
N PHE A 370 7.86 5.99 14.17
CA PHE A 370 6.81 5.80 13.18
C PHE A 370 5.99 4.53 13.47
N LEU A 371 6.67 3.39 13.68
CA LEU A 371 6.00 2.10 13.93
C LEU A 371 5.19 2.12 15.24
N HIS A 372 5.70 2.80 16.27
CA HIS A 372 5.00 2.94 17.55
C HIS A 372 3.78 3.87 17.46
N LEU A 373 3.87 4.99 16.75
CA LEU A 373 2.78 5.96 16.65
C LEU A 373 1.57 5.39 15.88
N ASP A 374 1.79 4.53 14.88
CA ASP A 374 0.72 3.92 14.09
C ASP A 374 0.04 2.74 14.80
N SER A 375 0.73 2.11 15.76
CA SER A 375 0.21 0.96 16.52
C SER A 375 -1.00 1.29 17.42
N GLY A 376 -1.42 2.56 17.46
CA GLY A 376 -2.71 2.96 18.00
C GLY A 376 -2.85 2.77 19.50
N VAL A 377 -1.75 2.71 20.27
CA VAL A 377 -1.84 2.68 21.75
C VAL A 377 -2.66 3.89 22.21
N PRO A 378 -3.91 3.70 22.68
CA PRO A 378 -4.77 4.83 22.97
C PRO A 378 -4.28 5.50 24.24
N GLN A 379 -3.94 6.78 24.14
CA GLN A 379 -3.72 7.64 25.31
C GLN A 379 -5.09 8.03 25.88
N GLY A 380 -5.75 7.09 26.57
CA GLY A 380 -7.06 7.33 27.21
C GLY A 380 -7.82 6.06 27.56
N VAL A 381 -8.38 5.99 28.77
CA VAL A 381 -9.03 4.79 29.33
C VAL A 381 -10.28 4.37 28.54
N THR A 382 -11.00 5.32 27.92
CA THR A 382 -12.24 5.07 27.16
C THR A 382 -12.00 4.49 25.76
N GLN A 383 -10.96 4.92 25.05
CA GLN A 383 -10.63 4.39 23.70
C GLN A 383 -10.00 2.99 23.76
N GLN A 384 -9.37 2.62 24.89
CA GLN A 384 -8.85 1.27 25.12
C GLN A 384 -9.96 0.21 25.14
N VAL A 385 -11.15 0.56 25.65
CA VAL A 385 -12.31 -0.36 25.68
C VAL A 385 -12.86 -0.57 24.27
N THR A 386 -13.00 0.49 23.48
CA THR A 386 -13.48 0.41 22.08
C THR A 386 -12.51 -0.35 21.18
N HIS A 387 -11.20 -0.14 21.36
CA HIS A 387 -10.17 -0.86 20.61
C HIS A 387 -10.14 -2.36 20.94
N LYS A 388 -10.26 -2.74 22.23
CA LYS A 388 -10.37 -4.16 22.62
C LYS A 388 -11.59 -4.85 22.02
N VAL A 389 -12.73 -4.16 21.97
CA VAL A 389 -13.94 -4.68 21.32
C VAL A 389 -13.73 -4.80 19.80
N ALA A 390 -13.13 -3.81 19.14
CA ALA A 390 -12.83 -3.86 17.71
C ALA A 390 -11.83 -4.97 17.34
N GLN A 391 -10.79 -5.19 18.15
CA GLN A 391 -9.82 -6.29 17.99
C GLN A 391 -10.48 -7.67 18.11
N HIS A 392 -11.46 -7.82 19.00
CA HIS A 392 -12.25 -9.05 19.11
C HIS A 392 -13.18 -9.29 17.90
N LEU A 393 -13.61 -8.23 17.20
CA LEU A 393 -14.50 -8.32 16.05
C LEU A 393 -13.77 -8.42 14.70
N THR A 394 -12.56 -7.86 14.58
CA THR A 394 -11.85 -7.70 13.29
C THR A 394 -10.46 -8.36 13.23
N GLY A 395 -10.03 -9.04 14.31
CA GLY A 395 -8.71 -9.65 14.39
C GLY A 395 -7.60 -8.65 14.77
N ALA A 396 -6.35 -9.11 14.73
CA ALA A 396 -5.18 -8.26 15.02
C ALA A 396 -5.07 -7.14 13.97
N SER A 397 -5.64 -5.98 14.28
CA SER A 397 -5.57 -4.81 13.41
C SER A 397 -4.19 -4.16 13.52
N HIS A 398 -3.36 -4.32 12.50
CA HIS A 398 -2.17 -3.49 12.32
C HIS A 398 -2.59 -2.08 11.87
N GLY A 399 -1.86 -1.05 12.29
CA GLY A 399 -2.13 0.32 11.89
C GLY A 399 -2.08 0.52 10.37
N ASP A 400 -2.88 1.46 9.88
CA ASP A 400 -3.06 1.67 8.44
C ASP A 400 -1.79 2.20 7.76
N ASN A 401 -0.95 2.96 8.47
CA ASN A 401 0.29 3.47 7.90
C ASN A 401 1.40 2.40 7.86
N VAL A 402 1.39 1.41 8.76
CA VAL A 402 2.26 0.23 8.70
C VAL A 402 1.87 -0.66 7.51
N LYS A 403 0.57 -0.81 7.23
CA LYS A 403 0.10 -1.49 6.00
C LYS A 403 0.50 -0.72 4.74
N LEU A 404 0.41 0.62 4.77
CA LEU A 404 0.87 1.47 3.67
C LEU A 404 2.39 1.36 3.47
N LEU A 405 3.16 1.34 4.57
CA LEU A 405 4.60 1.13 4.54
C LEU A 405 4.93 -0.23 3.91
N ASN A 406 4.28 -1.31 4.35
CA ASN A 406 4.43 -2.62 3.75
C ASN A 406 4.13 -2.59 2.23
N SER A 407 3.05 -1.92 1.83
CA SER A 407 2.68 -1.80 0.41
C SER A 407 3.78 -1.11 -0.41
N MET A 408 4.40 -0.06 0.12
CA MET A 408 5.55 0.61 -0.50
C MET A 408 6.77 -0.33 -0.59
N ILE A 409 7.07 -1.08 0.48
CA ILE A 409 8.17 -2.07 0.49
C ILE A 409 7.94 -3.13 -0.60
N GLN A 410 6.73 -3.68 -0.70
CA GLN A 410 6.39 -4.66 -1.72
C GLN A 410 6.48 -4.08 -3.14
N ALA A 411 6.08 -2.81 -3.33
CA ALA A 411 6.25 -2.12 -4.61
C ALA A 411 7.74 -1.96 -4.97
N HIS A 412 8.59 -1.57 -4.03
CA HIS A 412 10.04 -1.47 -4.25
C HIS A 412 10.67 -2.83 -4.58
N ILE A 413 10.28 -3.90 -3.88
CA ILE A 413 10.72 -5.26 -4.20
C ILE A 413 10.30 -5.62 -5.63
N SER A 414 9.04 -5.40 -6.01
CA SER A 414 8.53 -5.68 -7.35
C SER A 414 9.30 -4.92 -8.44
N VAL A 415 9.46 -3.60 -8.29
CA VAL A 415 10.21 -2.76 -9.24
C VAL A 415 11.66 -3.23 -9.35
N SER A 416 12.30 -3.57 -8.23
CA SER A 416 13.70 -4.01 -8.23
C SER A 416 13.97 -5.34 -8.94
N THR A 417 12.93 -6.09 -9.32
CA THR A 417 13.06 -7.30 -10.15
C THR A 417 13.29 -7.00 -11.64
N GLN A 418 13.08 -5.75 -12.07
CA GLN A 418 13.28 -5.35 -13.46
C GLN A 418 14.77 -5.31 -13.84
N PRO A 419 15.12 -5.51 -15.12
CA PRO A 419 16.51 -5.38 -15.58
C PRO A 419 17.09 -3.99 -15.26
N ASN A 420 18.36 -3.94 -14.86
CA ASN A 420 19.13 -2.73 -14.51
C ASN A 420 18.76 -2.06 -13.17
N GLU A 421 17.85 -2.62 -12.40
CA GLU A 421 17.56 -2.16 -11.04
C GLU A 421 18.51 -2.78 -10.00
N VAL A 422 18.43 -2.31 -8.76
CA VAL A 422 19.28 -2.73 -7.62
C VAL A 422 19.14 -4.21 -7.21
N GLY A 423 18.16 -4.91 -7.77
CA GLY A 423 17.81 -6.28 -7.41
C GLY A 423 17.00 -6.37 -6.10
N PRO A 424 16.14 -7.40 -5.96
CA PRO A 424 15.28 -7.56 -4.79
C PRO A 424 16.05 -7.81 -3.50
N VAL A 425 17.24 -8.39 -3.58
CA VAL A 425 18.10 -8.67 -2.41
C VAL A 425 18.49 -7.37 -1.71
N ALA A 426 18.84 -6.31 -2.45
CA ALA A 426 19.23 -5.04 -1.83
C ALA A 426 18.09 -4.41 -1.02
N VAL A 427 16.85 -4.51 -1.52
CA VAL A 427 15.65 -4.00 -0.83
C VAL A 427 15.34 -4.85 0.41
N LEU A 428 15.37 -6.18 0.27
CA LEU A 428 15.13 -7.12 1.37
C LEU A 428 16.15 -6.93 2.48
N GLU A 429 17.45 -6.92 2.17
CA GLU A 429 18.52 -6.76 3.15
C GLU A 429 18.43 -5.43 3.88
N PHE A 430 18.17 -4.33 3.16
CA PHE A 430 18.00 -3.00 3.79
C PHE A 430 16.90 -3.03 4.86
N TRP A 431 15.70 -3.50 4.50
CA TRP A 431 14.57 -3.48 5.42
C TRP A 431 14.74 -4.46 6.58
N VAL A 432 15.25 -5.68 6.32
CA VAL A 432 15.55 -6.63 7.39
C VAL A 432 16.58 -6.04 8.35
N GLN A 433 17.67 -5.45 7.85
CA GLN A 433 18.69 -4.81 8.70
C GLN A 433 18.12 -3.64 9.51
N ALA A 434 17.30 -2.78 8.91
CA ALA A 434 16.68 -1.65 9.61
C ALA A 434 15.75 -2.11 10.74
N LEU A 435 15.02 -3.22 10.55
CA LEU A 435 14.11 -3.79 11.53
C LEU A 435 14.85 -4.52 12.66
N ILE A 436 15.86 -5.35 12.35
CA ILE A 436 16.62 -6.10 13.37
C ILE A 436 17.57 -5.23 14.18
N SER A 437 17.86 -4.02 13.71
CA SER A 437 18.67 -3.03 14.44
C SER A 437 17.93 -2.44 15.64
N GLN A 438 16.61 -2.65 15.74
CA GLN A 438 15.80 -2.18 16.87
C GLN A 438 15.93 -3.12 18.08
N HIS A 439 15.96 -2.54 19.28
CA HIS A 439 16.03 -3.33 20.51
C HIS A 439 14.75 -4.17 20.68
N LEU A 440 14.89 -5.46 21.01
CA LEU A 440 13.78 -6.42 21.17
C LEU A 440 12.83 -6.48 19.96
N TRP A 441 13.32 -6.22 18.75
CA TRP A 441 12.53 -6.17 17.51
C TRP A 441 11.58 -7.35 17.28
N TYR A 442 11.96 -8.54 17.75
CA TYR A 442 11.21 -9.79 17.62
C TYR A 442 9.98 -9.87 18.55
N ARG A 443 9.74 -8.88 19.42
CA ARG A 443 8.54 -8.75 20.26
C ARG A 443 7.51 -7.78 19.68
N GLU A 444 7.98 -6.85 18.85
CA GLU A 444 7.17 -5.74 18.37
C GLU A 444 6.25 -6.19 17.23
N GLN A 445 4.94 -6.16 17.47
CA GLN A 445 3.95 -6.62 16.50
C GLN A 445 4.02 -5.93 15.13
N PRO A 446 4.25 -4.60 15.03
CA PRO A 446 4.44 -3.95 13.73
C PRO A 446 5.68 -4.46 12.98
N ILE A 447 6.78 -4.74 13.70
CA ILE A 447 8.01 -5.26 13.10
C ILE A 447 7.78 -6.69 12.61
N LEU A 448 7.16 -7.55 13.43
CA LEU A 448 6.85 -8.93 13.06
C LEU A 448 5.92 -9.01 11.85
N PHE A 449 4.95 -8.09 11.73
CA PHE A 449 4.10 -7.98 10.55
C PHE A 449 4.89 -7.68 9.28
N LEU A 450 5.80 -6.70 9.33
CA LEU A 450 6.66 -6.37 8.19
C LEU A 450 7.63 -7.51 7.86
N MET A 451 8.23 -8.13 8.89
CA MET A 451 9.13 -9.26 8.72
C MET A 451 8.45 -10.46 8.07
N ASP A 452 7.19 -10.75 8.42
CA ASP A 452 6.43 -11.84 7.80
C ASP A 452 6.24 -11.62 6.30
N HIS A 453 5.91 -10.39 5.89
CA HIS A 453 5.75 -10.03 4.48
C HIS A 453 7.07 -10.01 3.72
N LEU A 454 8.17 -9.58 4.35
CA LEU A 454 9.52 -9.68 3.78
C LEU A 454 9.92 -11.14 3.56
N CYS A 455 9.65 -12.02 4.53
CA CYS A 455 9.90 -13.46 4.41
C CYS A 455 9.05 -14.10 3.31
N LYS A 456 7.77 -13.71 3.18
CA LYS A 456 6.89 -14.15 2.10
C LYS A 456 7.47 -13.75 0.73
N ALA A 457 7.85 -12.48 0.57
CA ALA A 457 8.43 -11.98 -0.67
C ALA A 457 9.74 -12.70 -1.04
N ALA A 458 10.63 -12.89 -0.07
CA ALA A 458 11.88 -13.63 -0.26
C ALA A 458 11.63 -15.07 -0.71
N PHE A 459 10.64 -15.76 -0.13
CA PHE A 459 10.25 -17.11 -0.53
C PHE A 459 9.70 -17.15 -1.97
N GLN A 460 8.84 -16.20 -2.35
CA GLN A 460 8.29 -16.14 -3.71
C GLN A 460 9.39 -15.89 -4.78
N LEU A 461 10.40 -15.11 -4.41
CA LEU A 461 11.54 -14.75 -5.25
C LEU A 461 12.72 -15.74 -5.19
N MET A 462 12.68 -16.77 -4.33
CA MET A 462 13.79 -17.71 -4.08
C MET A 462 15.06 -17.00 -3.58
N GLN A 463 14.90 -16.04 -2.68
CA GLN A 463 15.97 -15.23 -2.08
C GLN A 463 15.99 -15.35 -0.55
N GLU A 464 15.52 -16.46 0.01
CA GLU A 464 15.43 -16.65 1.48
C GLU A 464 16.79 -16.54 2.18
N ASP A 465 17.87 -16.93 1.49
CA ASP A 465 19.23 -16.92 2.01
C ASP A 465 19.67 -15.55 2.52
N CYS A 466 19.25 -14.44 1.87
CA CYS A 466 19.66 -13.10 2.29
C CYS A 466 19.10 -12.76 3.68
N ILE A 467 17.85 -13.13 3.95
CA ILE A 467 17.20 -12.92 5.25
C ILE A 467 17.77 -13.91 6.28
N GLN A 468 17.90 -15.18 5.92
CA GLN A 468 18.39 -16.21 6.83
C GLN A 468 19.81 -15.91 7.33
N LYS A 469 20.71 -15.45 6.45
CA LYS A 469 22.08 -15.07 6.84
C LYS A 469 22.09 -13.96 7.89
N LEU A 470 21.26 -12.93 7.73
CA LEU A 470 21.16 -11.82 8.70
C LEU A 470 20.60 -12.28 10.04
N LEU A 471 19.53 -13.09 10.03
CA LEU A 471 18.94 -13.65 11.24
C LEU A 471 19.91 -14.62 11.94
N TYR A 472 20.65 -15.42 11.19
CA TYR A 472 21.66 -16.33 11.72
C TYR A 472 22.77 -15.58 12.46
N GLN A 473 23.24 -14.45 11.93
CA GLN A 473 24.20 -13.59 12.61
C GLN A 473 23.65 -13.06 13.94
N GLN A 474 22.41 -12.55 13.94
CA GLN A 474 21.75 -12.09 15.17
C GLN A 474 21.59 -13.23 16.20
N HIS A 475 21.25 -14.42 15.73
CA HIS A 475 21.08 -15.59 16.58
C HIS A 475 22.42 -16.03 17.22
N LYS A 476 23.51 -16.06 16.45
CA LYS A 476 24.86 -16.34 16.99
C LYS A 476 25.30 -15.32 18.03
N ASN A 477 25.00 -14.04 17.81
CA ASN A 477 25.30 -12.98 18.77
C ASN A 477 24.49 -13.17 20.06
N ALA A 478 23.20 -13.51 19.97
CA ALA A 478 22.35 -13.79 21.12
C ALA A 478 22.82 -15.02 21.92
N LEU A 479 23.41 -16.01 21.25
CA LEU A 479 23.98 -17.21 21.87
C LEU A 479 25.41 -17.02 22.42
N GLY A 480 25.98 -15.81 22.32
CA GLY A 480 27.29 -15.49 22.90
C GLY A 480 28.49 -16.02 22.11
N TYR A 481 28.32 -16.41 20.85
CA TYR A 481 29.43 -16.87 19.99
C TYR A 481 30.37 -15.72 19.54
N HIS A 482 29.98 -14.47 19.72
CA HIS A 482 30.81 -13.28 19.55
C HIS A 482 30.83 -12.47 20.85
N CYS A 483 32.00 -12.35 21.49
CA CYS A 483 32.18 -11.56 22.72
C CYS A 483 32.31 -10.07 22.40
N ASP A 484 31.18 -9.37 22.21
CA ASP A 484 31.12 -7.92 22.42
C ASP A 484 30.37 -7.63 23.72
N ARG A 485 31.14 -7.18 24.71
CA ARG A 485 30.73 -6.99 26.11
C ARG A 485 29.62 -5.94 26.30
N SER A 486 29.38 -5.08 25.31
CA SER A 486 28.41 -3.97 25.38
C SER A 486 26.95 -4.38 25.10
N LEU A 487 26.71 -5.46 24.33
CA LEU A 487 25.37 -5.96 23.98
C LEU A 487 24.78 -6.94 25.00
N LEU A 488 25.57 -7.35 26.00
CA LEU A 488 25.14 -8.29 27.04
C LEU A 488 24.24 -7.65 28.10
N SER A 489 24.15 -6.31 28.18
CA SER A 489 23.38 -5.61 29.22
C SER A 489 21.85 -5.75 29.05
N SER A 490 21.36 -5.86 27.82
CA SER A 490 19.93 -6.09 27.52
C SER A 490 19.52 -7.56 27.58
N LEU A 491 20.47 -8.48 27.39
CA LEU A 491 20.27 -9.92 27.34
C LEU A 491 20.14 -10.58 28.72
N VAL A 492 20.47 -9.85 29.80
CA VAL A 492 20.23 -10.31 31.20
C VAL A 492 18.74 -10.59 31.45
N SER A 493 17.83 -9.95 30.72
CA SER A 493 16.38 -10.18 30.83
C SER A 493 15.94 -11.60 30.47
N TRP A 494 16.64 -12.29 29.55
CA TRP A 494 16.32 -13.66 29.15
C TRP A 494 16.77 -14.69 30.19
N ILE A 495 17.94 -14.45 30.79
CA ILE A 495 18.53 -15.30 31.83
C ILE A 495 17.67 -15.27 33.10
N VAL A 496 17.02 -14.14 33.40
CA VAL A 496 16.15 -13.97 34.58
C VAL A 496 14.73 -14.53 34.35
N ALA A 497 14.30 -14.74 33.10
CA ALA A 497 12.94 -15.21 32.77
C ALA A 497 12.78 -16.75 32.62
N GLY A 498 13.81 -17.55 32.90
CA GLY A 498 13.72 -19.01 32.91
C GLY A 498 13.71 -19.71 31.53
N ASN A 499 13.78 -18.96 30.42
CA ASN A 499 14.00 -19.49 29.08
C ASN A 499 15.50 -19.46 28.75
N ILE A 500 16.15 -20.63 28.82
CA ILE A 500 17.61 -20.77 28.77
C ILE A 500 18.18 -20.50 27.36
N THR A 501 17.35 -20.34 26.32
CA THR A 501 17.80 -20.22 24.91
C THR A 501 17.03 -19.15 24.14
N PRO A 502 17.71 -18.17 23.53
CA PRO A 502 17.06 -17.14 22.75
C PRO A 502 16.52 -17.68 21.42
N SER A 503 15.25 -17.39 21.13
CA SER A 503 14.59 -17.64 19.85
C SER A 503 13.79 -16.40 19.47
N PHE A 504 13.81 -16.03 18.19
CA PHE A 504 13.02 -14.89 17.70
C PHE A 504 11.52 -15.18 17.64
N VAL A 505 11.11 -16.45 17.75
CA VAL A 505 9.73 -16.83 18.06
C VAL A 505 9.66 -17.07 19.57
N GLU A 506 9.01 -16.17 20.31
CA GLU A 506 8.99 -16.21 21.78
C GLU A 506 8.29 -17.44 22.35
N GLY A 507 7.17 -17.83 21.75
CA GLY A 507 6.43 -19.04 22.10
C GLY A 507 6.98 -20.32 21.47
N LEU A 508 6.22 -21.40 21.59
CA LEU A 508 6.50 -22.66 20.89
C LEU A 508 6.24 -22.55 19.38
N ALA A 509 5.35 -21.65 18.97
CA ALA A 509 4.96 -21.38 17.60
C ALA A 509 4.24 -20.03 17.48
N THR A 510 4.01 -19.54 16.25
CA THR A 510 3.15 -18.37 15.98
C THR A 510 2.10 -18.67 14.90
N PRO A 511 0.80 -18.43 15.15
CA PRO A 511 -0.26 -18.66 14.17
C PRO A 511 -0.40 -17.53 13.14
N THR A 512 0.10 -16.34 13.45
CA THR A 512 -0.13 -15.11 12.65
C THR A 512 1.02 -14.78 11.71
N GLN A 513 2.27 -14.96 12.14
CA GLN A 513 3.46 -14.66 11.33
C GLN A 513 4.15 -15.96 10.86
N VAL A 514 3.45 -16.70 10.01
CA VAL A 514 3.85 -18.05 9.58
C VAL A 514 5.08 -18.03 8.65
N TRP A 515 5.21 -17.03 7.77
CA TRP A 515 6.37 -16.88 6.89
C TRP A 515 7.64 -16.51 7.66
N PHE A 516 7.49 -15.64 8.66
CA PHE A 516 8.57 -15.33 9.59
C PHE A 516 8.98 -16.57 10.39
N ALA A 517 8.00 -17.29 10.97
CA ALA A 517 8.27 -18.53 11.70
C ALA A 517 8.99 -19.57 10.84
N TRP A 518 8.54 -19.76 9.60
CA TRP A 518 9.20 -20.64 8.63
C TRP A 518 10.67 -20.27 8.44
N THR A 519 10.96 -18.99 8.25
CA THR A 519 12.33 -18.51 8.02
C THR A 519 13.20 -18.68 9.26
N VAL A 520 12.68 -18.36 10.45
CA VAL A 520 13.39 -18.53 11.72
C VAL A 520 13.69 -20.01 11.99
N LEU A 521 12.70 -20.91 11.82
CA LEU A 521 12.90 -22.34 12.05
C LEU A 521 13.87 -22.98 11.04
N ASN A 522 13.89 -22.53 9.79
CA ASN A 522 14.91 -22.97 8.84
C ASN A 522 16.31 -22.46 9.22
N MET A 523 16.43 -21.19 9.63
CA MET A 523 17.70 -20.65 10.14
C MET A 523 18.20 -21.41 11.37
N GLU A 524 17.33 -21.72 12.33
CA GLU A 524 17.67 -22.54 13.49
C GLU A 524 18.02 -23.98 13.10
N SER A 525 17.44 -24.51 12.02
CA SER A 525 17.83 -25.83 11.45
C SER A 525 19.27 -25.84 10.98
N ILE A 526 19.71 -24.77 10.31
CA ILE A 526 21.11 -24.60 9.92
C ILE A 526 22.00 -24.55 11.17
N PHE A 527 21.59 -23.81 12.21
CA PHE A 527 22.35 -23.75 13.47
C PHE A 527 22.44 -25.11 14.19
N GLU A 528 21.35 -25.87 14.27
CA GLU A 528 21.32 -27.21 14.88
C GLU A 528 22.22 -28.21 14.14
N GLU A 529 22.34 -28.07 12.81
CA GLU A 529 23.22 -28.85 11.95
C GLU A 529 24.69 -28.43 12.11
N ASP A 530 25.00 -27.13 12.04
CA ASP A 530 26.35 -26.57 12.21
C ASP A 530 26.95 -26.90 13.59
N SER A 531 26.11 -26.86 14.64
CA SER A 531 26.52 -27.21 16.00
C SER A 531 26.68 -28.72 16.24
N GLN A 532 26.31 -29.56 15.26
CA GLN A 532 26.25 -31.03 15.37
C GLN A 532 25.29 -31.53 16.46
N LEU A 533 24.43 -30.65 17.01
CA LEU A 533 23.59 -30.96 18.15
C LEU A 533 22.63 -32.11 17.85
N ARG A 534 21.92 -32.05 16.71
CA ARG A 534 20.99 -33.10 16.28
C ARG A 534 21.68 -34.46 16.23
N ARG A 535 22.83 -34.51 15.55
CA ARG A 535 23.61 -35.73 15.35
C ARG A 535 23.99 -36.40 16.67
N VAL A 536 24.45 -35.61 17.65
CA VAL A 536 24.86 -36.16 18.95
C VAL A 536 23.65 -36.65 19.76
N ILE A 537 22.54 -35.89 19.76
CA ILE A 537 21.31 -36.31 20.45
C ILE A 537 20.79 -37.63 19.87
N GLU A 538 20.67 -37.71 18.54
CA GLU A 538 20.21 -38.91 17.86
C GLU A 538 21.14 -40.10 18.13
N GLY A 539 22.46 -39.90 18.07
CA GLY A 539 23.43 -40.94 18.40
C GLY A 539 23.29 -41.45 19.83
N GLU A 540 23.12 -40.55 20.81
CA GLU A 540 22.91 -40.92 22.20
C GLU A 540 21.58 -41.65 22.44
N LEU A 541 20.52 -41.26 21.73
CA LEU A 541 19.22 -41.93 21.78
C LEU A 541 19.24 -43.30 21.11
N VAL A 542 20.06 -43.53 20.08
CA VAL A 542 20.22 -44.85 19.44
C VAL A 542 21.07 -45.77 20.30
N ILE A 543 22.22 -45.28 20.79
CA ILE A 543 23.17 -46.09 21.58
C ILE A 543 22.58 -46.47 22.94
N ASN A 544 21.86 -45.55 23.59
CA ASN A 544 21.32 -45.76 24.94
C ASN A 544 19.79 -45.87 24.89
N SER A 545 19.28 -47.10 24.78
CA SER A 545 17.85 -47.39 24.71
C SER A 545 17.03 -46.85 25.90
N ALA A 546 17.66 -46.70 27.07
CA ALA A 546 17.04 -46.15 28.27
C ALA A 546 17.05 -44.61 28.37
N PHE A 547 17.80 -43.91 27.51
CA PHE A 547 17.89 -42.45 27.58
C PHE A 547 16.61 -41.78 27.13
N THR A 548 16.18 -40.79 27.92
CA THR A 548 15.16 -39.83 27.51
C THR A 548 15.77 -38.73 26.64
N PRO A 549 14.96 -38.02 25.83
CA PRO A 549 15.42 -36.86 25.05
C PRO A 549 16.15 -35.80 25.89
N ASP A 550 15.69 -35.52 27.12
CA ASP A 550 16.38 -34.60 28.04
C ASP A 550 17.77 -35.08 28.44
N GLN A 551 17.91 -36.39 28.69
CA GLN A 551 19.21 -36.97 29.07
C GLN A 551 20.19 -36.94 27.90
N ALA A 552 19.73 -37.28 26.70
CA ALA A 552 20.51 -37.18 25.48
C ALA A 552 20.95 -35.73 25.19
N LEU A 553 20.05 -34.76 25.37
CA LEU A 553 20.33 -33.33 25.21
C LEU A 553 21.39 -32.82 26.20
N LYS A 554 21.30 -33.18 27.49
CA LYS A 554 22.31 -32.82 28.50
C LYS A 554 23.68 -33.44 28.21
N LYS A 555 23.71 -34.66 27.69
CA LYS A 555 24.96 -35.31 27.29
C LYS A 555 25.55 -34.65 26.06
N ALA A 556 24.72 -34.33 25.06
CA ALA A 556 25.13 -33.59 23.87
C ALA A 556 25.70 -32.22 24.21
N GLN A 557 25.09 -31.49 25.15
CA GLN A 557 25.61 -30.23 25.69
C GLN A 557 27.05 -30.37 26.20
N THR A 558 27.28 -31.39 27.02
CA THR A 558 28.57 -31.63 27.67
C THR A 558 29.63 -32.03 26.65
N GLN A 559 29.27 -32.90 25.69
CA GLN A 559 30.16 -33.38 24.63
C GLN A 559 30.56 -32.26 23.65
N LEU A 560 29.60 -31.45 23.23
CA LEU A 560 29.80 -30.38 22.25
C LEU A 560 30.31 -29.07 22.87
N LYS A 561 30.39 -28.99 24.21
CA LYS A 561 30.83 -27.82 24.97
C LYS A 561 30.08 -26.53 24.59
N LEU A 562 28.77 -26.65 24.32
CA LEU A 562 27.95 -25.52 23.92
C LEU A 562 27.74 -24.56 25.10
N PRO A 563 28.00 -23.24 24.94
CA PRO A 563 27.88 -22.26 26.03
C PRO A 563 26.44 -22.10 26.51
N ILE A 564 25.49 -22.17 25.56
CA ILE A 564 24.05 -22.15 25.78
C ILE A 564 23.45 -23.32 25.00
N VAL A 565 22.52 -24.05 25.61
CA VAL A 565 21.84 -25.18 24.97
C VAL A 565 20.34 -24.94 24.89
N PRO A 566 19.67 -25.31 23.77
CA PRO A 566 18.22 -25.28 23.64
C PRO A 566 17.54 -26.00 24.80
N SER A 567 16.44 -25.46 25.33
CA SER A 567 15.53 -26.29 26.12
C SER A 567 14.97 -27.43 25.25
N LEU A 568 14.51 -28.52 25.87
CA LEU A 568 13.98 -29.67 25.13
C LEU A 568 12.91 -29.26 24.11
N GLN A 569 11.98 -28.40 24.51
CA GLN A 569 10.89 -27.91 23.65
C GLN A 569 11.38 -27.08 22.44
N ARG A 570 12.64 -26.61 22.47
CA ARG A 570 13.27 -25.85 21.38
C ARG A 570 13.96 -26.73 20.35
N LEU A 571 14.06 -28.05 20.55
CA LEU A 571 14.51 -28.95 19.50
C LEU A 571 13.55 -28.87 18.31
N LEU A 572 14.10 -28.85 17.11
CA LEU A 572 13.33 -28.56 15.91
C LEU A 572 12.20 -29.56 15.64
N ILE A 573 12.35 -30.82 16.08
CA ILE A 573 11.30 -31.82 15.97
C ILE A 573 10.01 -31.40 16.70
N TYR A 574 10.12 -30.75 17.86
CA TYR A 574 8.98 -30.23 18.60
C TYR A 574 8.53 -28.86 18.08
N ARG A 575 9.46 -28.00 17.63
CA ARG A 575 9.10 -26.68 17.09
C ARG A 575 8.31 -26.79 15.79
N TRP A 576 8.72 -27.65 14.86
CA TRP A 576 7.95 -27.92 13.65
C TRP A 576 6.60 -28.57 13.96
N ALA A 577 6.52 -29.45 14.97
CA ALA A 577 5.27 -30.01 15.46
C ALA A 577 4.30 -28.93 15.97
N HIS A 578 4.75 -28.06 16.88
CA HIS A 578 3.93 -26.98 17.41
C HIS A 578 3.55 -25.96 16.32
N GLN A 579 4.45 -25.64 15.39
CA GLN A 579 4.14 -24.75 14.28
C GLN A 579 3.08 -25.37 13.34
N ALA A 580 3.13 -26.68 13.08
CA ALA A 580 2.13 -27.39 12.30
C ALA A 580 0.73 -27.34 12.93
N LEU A 581 0.66 -27.42 14.27
CA LEU A 581 -0.60 -27.37 15.01
C LEU A 581 -1.29 -26.01 14.93
N VAL A 582 -0.53 -24.91 14.99
CA VAL A 582 -1.11 -23.56 15.05
C VAL A 582 -1.25 -22.87 13.69
N THR A 583 -0.62 -23.41 12.65
CA THR A 583 -0.69 -22.81 11.31
C THR A 583 -2.11 -22.98 10.73
N PRO A 584 -2.72 -21.90 10.18
CA PRO A 584 -4.06 -21.97 9.58
C PRO A 584 -4.16 -23.02 8.47
N SER A 585 -5.33 -23.67 8.36
CA SER A 585 -5.54 -24.81 7.44
C SER A 585 -5.47 -24.41 5.96
N ASP A 586 -5.71 -23.15 5.64
CA ASP A 586 -5.64 -22.55 4.31
C ASP A 586 -4.26 -21.96 3.98
N HIS A 587 -3.33 -21.95 4.94
CA HIS A 587 -2.02 -21.33 4.74
C HIS A 587 -1.14 -22.16 3.78
N PRO A 588 -0.51 -21.55 2.76
CA PRO A 588 0.22 -22.27 1.71
C PRO A 588 1.48 -23.00 2.22
N LEU A 589 2.07 -22.54 3.32
CA LEU A 589 3.21 -23.22 3.97
C LEU A 589 2.83 -24.46 4.79
N LEU A 590 1.56 -24.69 5.12
CA LEU A 590 1.17 -25.77 6.03
C LEU A 590 1.68 -27.15 5.57
N PRO A 591 1.52 -27.57 4.30
CA PRO A 591 2.06 -28.85 3.83
C PRO A 591 3.59 -28.94 3.96
N LEU A 592 4.29 -27.84 3.73
CA LEU A 592 5.75 -27.77 3.84
C LEU A 592 6.22 -27.84 5.31
N ILE A 593 5.46 -27.25 6.23
CA ILE A 593 5.71 -27.33 7.67
C ILE A 593 5.57 -28.78 8.15
N TRP A 594 4.53 -29.49 7.72
CA TRP A 594 4.37 -30.92 7.99
C TRP A 594 5.51 -31.75 7.40
N GLN A 595 5.93 -31.43 6.17
CA GLN A 595 7.07 -32.09 5.55
C GLN A 595 8.37 -31.92 6.38
N LYS A 596 8.62 -30.73 6.93
CA LYS A 596 9.77 -30.49 7.83
C LYS A 596 9.70 -31.33 9.10
N PHE A 597 8.50 -31.48 9.69
CA PHE A 597 8.31 -32.38 10.82
C PHE A 597 8.61 -33.84 10.45
N PHE A 598 8.04 -34.36 9.35
CA PHE A 598 8.26 -35.76 8.95
C PHE A 598 9.70 -36.06 8.54
N LEU A 599 10.43 -35.07 7.99
CA LEU A 599 11.87 -35.20 7.74
C LEU A 599 12.65 -35.51 9.02
N LEU A 600 12.23 -34.98 10.17
CA LEU A 600 12.85 -35.24 11.46
C LEU A 600 12.28 -36.52 12.12
N TYR A 601 10.96 -36.70 12.10
CA TYR A 601 10.30 -37.83 12.76
C TYR A 601 10.59 -39.19 12.08
N LEU A 602 10.69 -39.20 10.75
CA LEU A 602 10.97 -40.42 9.98
C LEU A 602 12.45 -40.52 9.57
N HIS A 603 13.32 -39.66 10.11
CA HIS A 603 14.75 -39.77 9.86
C HIS A 603 15.26 -41.14 10.32
N ARG A 604 16.12 -41.76 9.49
CA ARG A 604 16.86 -42.98 9.85
C ARG A 604 18.32 -42.62 10.08
N PRO A 605 18.78 -42.54 11.35
CA PRO A 605 20.20 -42.36 11.65
C PRO A 605 20.97 -43.55 11.09
N GLY A 606 21.73 -43.33 10.02
CA GLY A 606 22.36 -44.41 9.25
C GLY A 606 23.82 -44.72 9.61
N PRO A 607 24.43 -45.70 8.91
CA PRO A 607 25.84 -46.10 9.06
C PRO A 607 26.85 -45.00 8.74
N GLN A 608 26.43 -44.00 7.95
CA GLN A 608 27.22 -42.80 7.64
C GLN A 608 27.63 -42.00 8.89
N TYR A 609 27.03 -42.30 10.05
CA TYR A 609 27.39 -41.74 11.35
C TYR A 609 27.90 -42.77 12.36
N GLY A 610 28.21 -44.00 11.92
CA GLY A 610 28.71 -45.09 12.77
C GLY A 610 27.63 -45.82 13.58
N LEU A 611 26.36 -45.67 13.21
CA LEU A 611 25.19 -46.28 13.90
C LEU A 611 24.64 -47.48 13.12
N PRO A 612 24.04 -48.48 13.79
CA PRO A 612 23.38 -49.60 13.11
C PRO A 612 22.21 -49.12 12.23
N ILE A 613 21.91 -49.84 11.14
CA ILE A 613 20.70 -49.60 10.34
C ILE A 613 19.51 -50.02 11.20
N ASP A 614 18.82 -49.05 11.80
CA ASP A 614 17.62 -49.26 12.62
C ASP A 614 16.41 -48.53 12.01
N GLY A 615 15.24 -48.66 12.65
CA GLY A 615 14.04 -47.92 12.31
C GLY A 615 14.18 -46.40 12.44
N CYS A 616 13.10 -45.69 12.11
CA CYS A 616 13.05 -44.24 12.25
C CYS A 616 13.24 -43.79 13.71
N ILE A 617 13.85 -42.62 13.91
CA ILE A 617 14.22 -42.11 15.24
C ILE A 617 13.04 -41.46 15.99
N GLY A 618 11.96 -41.10 15.29
CA GLY A 618 10.86 -40.28 15.80
C GLY A 618 10.34 -40.73 17.17
N ARG A 619 10.01 -42.00 17.36
CA ARG A 619 9.50 -42.50 18.64
C ARG A 619 10.42 -42.28 19.83
N ARG A 620 11.74 -42.24 19.61
CA ARG A 620 12.72 -41.98 20.68
C ARG A 620 12.56 -40.57 21.25
N PHE A 621 12.05 -39.62 20.46
CA PHE A 621 11.73 -38.26 20.92
C PHE A 621 10.36 -38.16 21.62
N PHE A 622 9.43 -39.07 21.38
CA PHE A 622 8.05 -38.98 21.85
C PHE A 622 7.68 -40.05 22.90
N GLN A 623 8.52 -40.18 23.93
CA GLN A 623 8.37 -41.18 25.00
C GLN A 623 7.61 -40.68 26.23
N SER A 624 7.63 -39.37 26.51
CA SER A 624 6.96 -38.80 27.68
C SER A 624 5.45 -38.73 27.47
N PRO A 625 4.61 -38.79 28.52
CA PRO A 625 3.16 -38.65 28.38
C PRO A 625 2.75 -37.36 27.66
N ALA A 626 3.46 -36.25 27.89
CA ALA A 626 3.22 -34.98 27.22
C ALA A 626 3.50 -35.07 25.70
N HIS A 627 4.60 -35.70 25.29
CA HIS A 627 4.93 -35.86 23.88
C HIS A 627 4.02 -36.88 23.18
N ILE A 628 3.61 -37.95 23.87
CA ILE A 628 2.61 -38.89 23.34
C ILE A 628 1.29 -38.17 23.07
N ASN A 629 0.87 -37.27 23.96
CA ASN A 629 -0.31 -36.44 23.74
C ASN A 629 -0.11 -35.47 22.56
N LEU A 630 1.09 -34.89 22.40
CA LEU A 630 1.41 -34.05 21.25
C LEU A 630 1.24 -34.82 19.92
N LEU A 631 1.70 -36.08 19.81
CA LEU A 631 1.46 -36.90 18.61
C LEU A 631 -0.04 -37.13 18.34
N LYS A 632 -0.84 -37.33 19.39
CA LYS A 632 -2.30 -37.48 19.25
C LYS A 632 -2.95 -36.19 18.74
N GLU A 633 -2.51 -35.04 19.25
CA GLU A 633 -2.97 -33.73 18.77
C GLU A 633 -2.57 -33.49 17.31
N MET A 634 -1.34 -33.86 16.93
CA MET A 634 -0.87 -33.78 15.55
C MET A 634 -1.68 -34.65 14.61
N LYS A 635 -1.97 -35.90 15.00
CA LYS A 635 -2.86 -36.78 14.25
C LYS A 635 -4.23 -36.15 14.05
N ARG A 636 -4.86 -35.66 15.13
CA ARG A 636 -6.15 -34.97 15.06
C ARG A 636 -6.10 -33.79 14.08
N ARG A 637 -5.05 -32.97 14.17
CA ARG A 637 -4.87 -31.81 13.29
C ARG A 637 -4.75 -32.19 11.82
N LEU A 638 -4.02 -33.26 11.49
CA LEU A 638 -3.92 -33.76 10.11
C LEU A 638 -5.30 -34.15 9.56
N THR A 639 -6.13 -34.82 10.37
CA THR A 639 -7.51 -35.16 10.00
C THR A 639 -8.35 -33.91 9.75
N GLU A 640 -8.32 -32.94 10.67
CA GLU A 640 -9.04 -31.67 10.52
C GLU A 640 -8.66 -30.91 9.25
N VAL A 641 -7.37 -30.88 8.89
CA VAL A 641 -6.87 -30.19 7.69
C VAL A 641 -7.26 -30.94 6.41
N ALA A 642 -7.23 -32.28 6.43
CA ALA A 642 -7.73 -33.09 5.32
C ALA A 642 -9.23 -32.85 5.09
N ASP A 643 -10.03 -32.82 6.16
CA ASP A 643 -11.47 -32.52 6.10
C ASP A 643 -11.75 -31.11 5.57
N PHE A 644 -10.97 -30.12 6.01
CA PHE A 644 -11.03 -28.74 5.52
C PHE A 644 -10.83 -28.67 4.00
N HIS A 645 -9.75 -29.26 3.47
CA HIS A 645 -9.50 -29.24 2.02
C HIS A 645 -10.50 -30.09 1.23
N HIS A 646 -11.01 -31.19 1.81
CA HIS A 646 -12.07 -31.97 1.19
C HIS A 646 -13.35 -31.13 1.03
N ALA A 647 -13.75 -30.39 2.07
CA ALA A 647 -14.87 -29.45 2.01
C ALA A 647 -14.63 -28.32 0.99
N ALA A 648 -13.46 -27.69 1.01
CA ALA A 648 -13.09 -26.64 0.05
C ALA A 648 -13.11 -27.14 -1.41
N SER A 649 -12.64 -28.36 -1.67
CA SER A 649 -12.64 -28.98 -3.00
C SER A 649 -14.05 -29.25 -3.57
N LYS A 650 -15.08 -29.29 -2.71
CA LYS A 650 -16.49 -29.46 -3.08
C LYS A 650 -17.18 -28.10 -3.24
N ALA A 651 -16.92 -27.15 -2.35
CA ALA A 651 -17.50 -25.82 -2.38
C ALA A 651 -17.19 -25.07 -3.69
N LEU A 652 -15.94 -25.17 -4.19
CA LEU A 652 -15.51 -24.52 -5.42
C LEU A 652 -16.07 -25.17 -6.72
N ARG A 653 -16.81 -26.28 -6.64
CA ARG A 653 -17.39 -26.96 -7.82
C ARG A 653 -18.83 -26.58 -8.13
N VAL A 654 -19.47 -25.75 -7.31
CA VAL A 654 -20.87 -25.33 -7.51
C VAL A 654 -20.88 -23.95 -8.16
N PRO A 655 -21.13 -23.81 -9.47
CA PRO A 655 -21.60 -22.54 -10.01
C PRO A 655 -22.96 -22.27 -9.37
N ALA A 656 -23.19 -21.05 -8.88
CA ALA A 656 -24.54 -20.63 -8.55
C ALA A 656 -25.39 -20.75 -9.84
N GLU A 657 -26.33 -21.69 -9.86
CA GLU A 657 -27.36 -21.72 -10.89
C GLU A 657 -28.17 -20.41 -10.77
N GLY A 658 -27.93 -19.47 -11.69
CA GLY A 658 -28.81 -18.30 -11.88
C GLY A 658 -28.23 -16.91 -11.59
N SER A 659 -26.95 -16.62 -11.86
CA SER A 659 -26.49 -15.22 -11.91
C SER A 659 -25.79 -14.89 -13.23
N GLU A 660 -26.54 -14.28 -14.15
CA GLU A 660 -25.96 -13.51 -15.25
C GLU A 660 -25.37 -12.20 -14.70
N GLY A 661 -24.07 -12.00 -14.92
CA GLY A 661 -23.44 -10.68 -15.06
C GLY A 661 -23.06 -9.93 -13.79
N LEU A 662 -21.74 -9.84 -13.52
CA LEU A 662 -21.00 -8.60 -13.19
C LEU A 662 -19.51 -8.95 -12.96
N PRO A 663 -18.53 -8.15 -13.44
CA PRO A 663 -17.13 -8.33 -13.07
C PRO A 663 -16.89 -7.70 -11.69
N GLU A 664 -16.74 -8.53 -10.66
CA GLU A 664 -16.44 -8.06 -9.30
C GLU A 664 -15.01 -7.52 -9.20
N SER A 665 -14.89 -6.20 -9.21
CA SER A 665 -13.79 -5.48 -8.58
C SER A 665 -14.09 -5.32 -7.08
N HIS A 666 -13.80 -6.33 -6.27
CA HIS A 666 -13.83 -6.20 -4.81
C HIS A 666 -12.49 -6.60 -4.19
N SER A 667 -11.84 -5.61 -3.58
CA SER A 667 -10.63 -5.70 -2.78
C SER A 667 -10.92 -6.37 -1.43
N GLY A 668 -11.04 -7.70 -1.44
CA GLY A 668 -11.03 -8.56 -0.26
C GLY A 668 -9.88 -9.55 -0.34
N THR A 669 -9.27 -9.87 0.79
CA THR A 669 -8.10 -10.76 0.92
C THR A 669 -8.25 -12.01 0.05
N PRO A 670 -7.32 -12.28 -0.90
CA PRO A 670 -7.43 -13.49 -1.71
C PRO A 670 -7.20 -14.68 -0.78
N GLY A 671 -8.20 -15.55 -0.65
CA GLY A 671 -8.04 -16.84 0.00
C GLY A 671 -6.87 -17.57 -0.67
N TYR A 672 -5.89 -18.00 0.13
CA TYR A 672 -4.57 -18.42 -0.35
C TYR A 672 -4.56 -19.73 -1.17
N LEU A 673 -5.73 -20.34 -1.41
CA LEU A 673 -5.90 -21.58 -2.17
C LEU A 673 -7.20 -21.49 -2.98
N THR A 674 -7.10 -21.39 -4.32
CA THR A 674 -8.27 -21.15 -5.20
C THR A 674 -8.56 -22.26 -6.21
N SER A 675 -7.71 -23.29 -6.33
CA SER A 675 -7.91 -24.40 -7.28
C SER A 675 -8.51 -25.64 -6.60
N PRO A 676 -9.67 -26.17 -7.09
CA PRO A 676 -10.24 -27.43 -6.62
C PRO A 676 -9.28 -28.62 -6.75
N GLU A 677 -8.42 -28.63 -7.78
CA GLU A 677 -7.42 -29.68 -8.04
C GLU A 677 -6.34 -29.67 -6.97
N LEU A 678 -5.85 -28.48 -6.60
CA LEU A 678 -4.88 -28.33 -5.52
C LEU A 678 -5.45 -28.87 -4.20
N HIS A 679 -6.72 -28.56 -3.89
CA HIS A 679 -7.35 -29.09 -2.68
C HIS A 679 -7.47 -30.62 -2.68
N LYS A 680 -7.75 -31.27 -3.83
CA LYS A 680 -7.75 -32.75 -3.92
C LYS A 680 -6.38 -33.34 -3.64
N GLU A 681 -5.33 -32.74 -4.19
CA GLU A 681 -3.95 -33.18 -3.95
C GLU A 681 -3.54 -32.98 -2.48
N LEU A 682 -3.97 -31.88 -1.86
CA LEU A 682 -3.76 -31.65 -0.43
C LEU A 682 -4.48 -32.69 0.44
N VAL A 683 -5.73 -33.05 0.13
CA VAL A 683 -6.44 -34.15 0.81
C VAL A 683 -5.65 -35.46 0.71
N ARG A 684 -5.16 -35.79 -0.49
CA ARG A 684 -4.33 -36.99 -0.69
C ARG A 684 -3.06 -36.93 0.16
N LEU A 685 -2.38 -35.79 0.16
CA LEU A 685 -1.14 -35.58 0.90
C LEU A 685 -1.33 -35.69 2.43
N PHE A 686 -2.35 -35.04 2.99
CA PHE A 686 -2.59 -35.10 4.43
C PHE A 686 -3.01 -36.50 4.88
N ASN A 687 -3.75 -37.26 4.05
CA ASN A 687 -4.02 -38.67 4.33
C ASN A 687 -2.76 -39.54 4.31
N VAL A 688 -1.80 -39.28 3.41
CA VAL A 688 -0.48 -39.93 3.43
C VAL A 688 0.25 -39.62 4.74
N TYR A 689 0.24 -38.37 5.20
CA TYR A 689 0.84 -37.99 6.48
C TYR A 689 0.19 -38.66 7.70
N ILE A 690 -1.14 -38.87 7.70
CA ILE A 690 -1.82 -39.62 8.75
C ILE A 690 -1.27 -41.06 8.81
N LEU A 691 -1.21 -41.74 7.66
CA LEU A 691 -0.68 -43.10 7.55
C LEU A 691 0.77 -43.20 8.04
N TRP A 692 1.60 -42.22 7.66
CA TRP A 692 2.99 -42.15 8.09
C TRP A 692 3.17 -41.98 9.60
N LEU A 693 2.26 -41.26 10.25
CA LEU A 693 2.29 -41.03 11.69
C LEU A 693 1.76 -42.25 12.47
N GLU A 694 0.81 -43.01 11.90
CA GLU A 694 0.17 -44.17 12.51
C GLU A 694 0.96 -45.47 12.37
N ASP A 695 1.71 -45.65 11.28
CA ASP A 695 2.40 -46.92 11.00
C ASP A 695 3.68 -47.07 11.84
N GLU A 696 3.55 -47.85 12.91
CA GLU A 696 4.61 -48.12 13.86
C GLU A 696 5.74 -49.00 13.32
N ASN A 697 5.52 -49.67 12.19
CA ASN A 697 6.53 -50.54 11.60
C ASN A 697 7.71 -49.74 11.06
N PHE A 698 7.51 -48.46 10.70
CA PHE A 698 8.60 -47.58 10.30
C PHE A 698 9.62 -47.34 11.41
N GLN A 699 9.19 -47.38 12.67
CA GLN A 699 10.03 -47.15 13.84
C GLN A 699 10.80 -48.40 14.27
N LYS A 700 10.41 -49.59 13.80
CA LYS A 700 11.03 -50.89 14.17
C LYS A 700 12.13 -51.36 13.21
N GLY A 701 12.30 -50.73 12.06
CA GLY A 701 13.31 -51.11 11.06
C GLY A 701 12.95 -52.31 10.18
N ASP A 702 11.94 -53.10 10.56
CA ASP A 702 11.50 -54.33 9.88
C ASP A 702 10.78 -54.11 8.52
N THR A 703 10.58 -52.86 8.10
CA THR A 703 9.72 -52.54 6.95
C THR A 703 10.50 -52.42 5.63
N TYR A 704 10.21 -53.31 4.69
CA TYR A 704 10.67 -53.18 3.30
C TYR A 704 9.86 -52.14 2.54
N ILE A 705 10.43 -50.94 2.39
CA ILE A 705 9.74 -49.77 1.80
C ILE A 705 9.12 -50.05 0.41
N PRO A 706 9.81 -50.74 -0.53
CA PRO A 706 9.23 -51.01 -1.86
C PRO A 706 7.97 -51.90 -1.86
N SER A 707 7.70 -52.67 -0.80
CA SER A 707 6.50 -53.52 -0.72
C SER A 707 5.28 -52.82 -0.10
N LEU A 708 5.40 -51.56 0.32
CA LEU A 708 4.28 -50.84 0.91
C LEU A 708 3.17 -50.57 -0.14
N PRO A 709 1.90 -50.46 0.28
CA PRO A 709 0.84 -50.07 -0.63
C PRO A 709 1.05 -48.69 -1.26
N LYS A 710 0.51 -48.48 -2.46
CA LYS A 710 0.64 -47.21 -3.22
C LYS A 710 0.15 -45.97 -2.46
N HIS A 711 -0.80 -46.13 -1.53
CA HIS A 711 -1.34 -45.03 -0.72
C HIS A 711 -0.35 -44.48 0.31
N TYR A 712 0.81 -45.12 0.54
CA TYR A 712 1.89 -44.58 1.37
C TYR A 712 2.80 -43.59 0.64
N ASP A 713 2.62 -43.38 -0.68
CA ASP A 713 3.54 -42.58 -1.50
C ASP A 713 5.02 -42.98 -1.28
N ILE A 714 5.31 -44.24 -1.63
CA ILE A 714 6.58 -44.95 -1.35
C ILE A 714 7.81 -44.12 -1.76
N HIS A 715 7.73 -43.48 -2.92
CA HIS A 715 8.84 -42.68 -3.44
C HIS A 715 9.10 -41.45 -2.57
N ARG A 716 8.05 -40.75 -2.11
CA ARG A 716 8.19 -39.61 -1.20
C ARG A 716 8.69 -40.05 0.17
N LEU A 717 8.15 -41.14 0.69
CA LEU A 717 8.55 -41.73 1.98
C LEU A 717 10.03 -42.10 2.00
N ALA A 718 10.53 -42.75 0.94
CA ALA A 718 11.94 -43.11 0.82
C ALA A 718 12.86 -41.87 0.85
N LYS A 719 12.50 -40.79 0.16
CA LYS A 719 13.28 -39.54 0.18
C LYS A 719 13.28 -38.86 1.55
N VAL A 720 12.13 -38.86 2.25
CA VAL A 720 12.01 -38.34 3.62
C VAL A 720 12.93 -39.11 4.57
N MET A 721 12.88 -40.45 4.52
CA MET A 721 13.70 -41.31 5.39
C MET A 721 15.21 -41.16 5.15
N GLN A 722 15.61 -40.84 3.92
CA GLN A 722 17.00 -40.60 3.53
C GLN A 722 17.49 -39.15 3.77
N ASN A 723 16.65 -38.28 4.36
CA ASN A 723 16.95 -36.87 4.63
C ASN A 723 17.42 -36.09 3.37
N GLN A 724 16.90 -36.42 2.19
CA GLN A 724 17.25 -35.71 0.96
C GLN A 724 16.51 -34.36 0.90
N GLN A 725 17.16 -33.30 1.39
CA GLN A 725 16.60 -31.94 1.47
C GLN A 725 16.44 -31.23 0.11
N GLY A 726 17.16 -31.66 -0.93
CA GLY A 726 17.24 -30.98 -2.24
C GLY A 726 15.99 -31.05 -3.14
N CYS A 727 14.98 -31.83 -2.77
CA CYS A 727 13.65 -31.75 -3.39
C CYS A 727 12.69 -31.20 -2.34
N SER A 728 12.03 -30.08 -2.61
CA SER A 728 10.69 -29.90 -2.04
C SER A 728 9.92 -31.18 -2.37
N LEU A 729 9.51 -31.96 -1.37
CA LEU A 729 8.92 -33.30 -1.55
C LEU A 729 7.50 -33.23 -2.11
N LEU A 730 6.98 -32.02 -2.29
CA LEU A 730 6.06 -31.69 -3.35
C LEU A 730 6.83 -31.64 -4.67
N SER A 731 6.64 -32.61 -5.56
CA SER A 731 6.71 -32.35 -7.00
C SER A 731 5.55 -31.42 -7.39
N ILE A 732 5.55 -30.24 -6.79
CA ILE A 732 5.06 -29.01 -7.36
C ILE A 732 6.07 -28.78 -8.48
N ASP A 733 5.69 -29.20 -9.68
CA ASP A 733 6.31 -28.80 -10.93
C ASP A 733 6.72 -27.30 -10.82
N PRO A 734 7.82 -26.82 -11.41
CA PRO A 734 8.05 -25.39 -11.57
C PRO A 734 6.77 -24.62 -11.97
N SER A 735 5.85 -25.26 -12.70
CA SER A 735 4.49 -24.78 -13.03
C SER A 735 3.52 -24.65 -11.82
N THR A 736 3.62 -25.49 -10.79
CA THR A 736 2.84 -25.42 -9.55
C THR A 736 3.48 -24.48 -8.52
N ARG A 737 4.82 -24.33 -8.55
CA ARG A 737 5.53 -23.28 -7.77
C ARG A 737 5.24 -21.92 -8.40
N MET A 738 5.05 -21.91 -9.73
CA MET A 738 4.38 -20.83 -10.46
C MET A 738 2.89 -20.68 -10.09
N GLY A 739 2.18 -21.74 -9.74
CA GLY A 739 0.83 -21.69 -9.15
C GLY A 739 0.81 -20.92 -7.82
N PHE A 740 1.80 -21.16 -6.94
CA PHE A 740 2.04 -20.36 -5.74
C PHE A 740 2.71 -18.99 -5.99
N ARG A 741 3.17 -18.69 -7.21
CA ARG A 741 3.58 -17.34 -7.66
C ARG A 741 2.43 -16.55 -8.26
N LYS A 742 1.32 -17.20 -8.66
CA LYS A 742 0.08 -16.58 -9.14
C LYS A 742 -0.97 -16.38 -8.02
N LEU A 743 -0.64 -16.79 -6.79
CA LEU A 743 -1.33 -16.53 -5.52
C LEU A 743 -0.47 -15.58 -4.68
#